data_AF-A0AAD2CVC1-F1
#
_entry.id   AF-A0AAD2CVC1-F1
#
_cell.length_a   1.000
_cell.length_b   1.000
_cell.length_c   1.000
_cell.angle_alpha   90.00
_cell.angle_beta   90.00
_cell.angle_gamma   90.00
#
_symmetry.space_group_name_H-M   'P 1'
#
loop_
_entity.id
_entity.type
_entity.pdbx_description
1 polymer ?
#
loop_
_entity_poly.entity_id
_entity_poly.type
_entity_poly.pdbx_seq_one_letter_code
_entity_poly.pdbx_strand_id
1 'polypeptide(L)'
;MSHRFVIMSLLACYLLAFAIGRTARMVFIVEPQKRLIEENQALNELIQNTPQLKLPNPIMKGGLEPPKTAYTSKNFDTARTATTISRFIVTDVGAESDEKAKECRVPEISNKGIAENEDQEVHEPKGQHLLVDIANVESAFLGSEERLSVAMLELVKRCGLTLLSYHCHGMIPTGVSCAGVLLESHVSFHTWPEEGVITLDLYTCGEGSLLPFVSIAKELFAIPSATADKVPELVWSHKFRGFTDDLESEIAVRTDFFRFPIGVMMDYKEEIYSGETEFQKVDIYDVLRPHFQSLDEYQKSLLGDGSYASQNPELFEPDRIVFLDGILQSRRSGDAAYHESLVHPGMFAHPNPKRVAIVGGGEGATLREVLKHSTVEELVMIEIDKKMVDISKQYLPFWSDCSQLIGSADYCFDDPRVDAYFEDAFKWFIDRFSSEPTIEAKKFDVIIIDALDPQVQVDIVDALYDGGPFLTSLPNSLRDDGILIAQVGEAARLESPGEEHSWHRNRVKFIKTLIDNGFESVRDYEESHAGFYYPWQFVVAFKSFESRKSWFHHEALTSVDIHERILPTKTGELSLRYFDGPTMMSYKFPSKASETVFCLRDSKSEMCSEGRNEDHHDWKSPVSALVMDENKITNKIFPSTIPDSNQLSSRERMISKYFTGKNAYNPLAERDPTLLPDTILKTKPMH
;
A
#
# COMPACT_ATOMS: atom_id res chain seq x y z
N MET A 1 13.60 17.87 75.80
CA MET A 1 13.75 19.26 75.32
C MET A 1 12.42 19.97 75.50
N SER A 2 12.40 21.22 75.97
CA SER A 2 11.13 21.93 76.19
C SER A 2 10.48 22.27 74.84
N HIS A 3 9.15 22.21 74.77
CA HIS A 3 8.39 22.55 73.56
C HIS A 3 8.77 23.92 72.97
N ARG A 4 9.21 24.85 73.82
CA ARG A 4 9.71 26.17 73.40
C ARG A 4 10.99 26.09 72.56
N PHE A 5 11.88 25.16 72.86
CA PHE A 5 13.13 24.99 72.11
C PHE A 5 12.87 24.48 70.68
N VAL A 6 11.93 23.56 70.53
CA VAL A 6 11.55 23.02 69.21
C VAL A 6 10.87 24.10 68.36
N ILE A 7 9.95 24.88 68.94
CA ILE A 7 9.28 25.97 68.22
C ILE A 7 10.26 27.04 67.79
N MET A 8 11.19 27.46 68.67
CA MET A 8 12.21 28.46 68.33
C MET A 8 13.17 27.96 67.25
N SER A 9 13.51 26.67 67.27
CA SER A 9 14.37 26.06 66.24
C SER A 9 13.67 26.00 64.88
N LEU A 10 12.39 25.64 64.85
CA LEU A 10 11.60 25.62 63.61
C LEU A 10 11.41 27.04 63.04
N LEU A 11 11.15 28.03 63.89
CA LEU A 11 11.07 29.44 63.48
C LEU A 11 12.41 29.94 62.92
N ALA A 12 13.53 29.59 63.55
CA ALA A 12 14.86 29.93 63.05
C ALA A 12 15.15 29.28 61.70
N CYS A 13 14.82 27.99 61.52
CA CYS A 13 14.94 27.30 60.23
C CYS A 13 14.06 27.92 59.15
N TYR A 14 12.82 28.31 59.48
CA TYR A 14 11.92 28.94 58.52
C TYR A 14 12.41 30.33 58.08
N LEU A 15 12.89 31.15 59.02
CA LEU A 15 13.47 32.45 58.71
C LEU A 15 14.75 32.33 57.88
N LEU A 16 15.58 31.32 58.16
CA LEU A 16 16.78 31.04 57.38
C LEU A 16 16.44 30.58 55.96
N ALA A 17 15.48 29.67 55.81
CA ALA A 17 14.99 29.22 54.50
C ALA A 17 14.38 30.39 53.69
N PHE A 18 13.60 31.26 54.35
CA PHE A 18 13.03 32.45 53.72
C PHE A 18 14.12 33.44 53.28
N ALA A 19 15.15 33.67 54.10
CA ALA A 19 16.27 34.53 53.75
C ALA A 19 17.07 33.96 52.56
N ILE A 20 17.38 32.67 52.57
CA ILE A 20 18.09 31.99 51.46
C ILE A 20 17.26 32.08 50.17
N GLY A 21 15.96 31.77 50.23
CA GLY A 21 15.06 31.84 49.09
C GLY A 21 14.95 33.26 48.52
N ARG A 22 14.92 34.28 49.38
CA ARG A 22 14.87 35.68 48.95
C ARG A 22 16.18 36.14 48.31
N THR A 23 17.33 35.74 48.85
CA THR A 23 18.65 36.07 48.30
C THR A 23 18.87 35.35 46.96
N ALA A 24 18.50 34.08 46.86
CA ALA A 24 18.56 33.33 45.60
C ALA A 24 17.67 33.97 44.52
N ARG A 25 16.46 34.43 44.89
CA ARG A 25 15.57 35.13 43.95
C ARG A 25 16.16 36.47 43.48
N MET A 26 16.81 37.23 44.36
CA MET A 26 17.48 38.47 43.95
C MET A 26 18.63 38.20 42.98
N VAL A 27 19.51 37.25 43.30
CA VAL A 27 20.73 36.97 42.52
C VAL A 27 20.46 36.25 41.20
N PHE A 28 19.56 35.26 41.20
CA PHE A 28 19.33 34.42 40.02
C PHE A 28 18.16 34.87 39.14
N ILE A 29 17.27 35.73 39.64
CA ILE A 29 16.09 36.16 38.88
C ILE A 29 16.11 37.67 38.65
N VAL A 30 16.33 38.49 39.67
CA VAL A 30 16.21 39.95 39.54
C VAL A 30 17.44 40.57 38.88
N GLU A 31 18.66 40.22 39.31
CA GLU A 31 19.91 40.77 38.74
C GLU A 31 20.07 40.47 37.24
N PRO A 32 19.83 39.23 36.76
CA PRO A 32 19.94 38.89 35.33
C PRO A 32 18.86 39.58 34.49
N GLN A 33 17.64 39.74 35.02
CA GLN A 33 16.57 40.49 34.35
C GLN A 33 16.92 41.97 34.18
N LYS A 34 17.58 42.57 35.18
CA LYS A 34 18.00 43.96 35.11
C LYS A 34 19.08 44.18 34.03
N ARG A 35 20.04 43.25 33.95
CA ARG A 35 21.08 43.24 32.91
C ARG A 35 20.49 43.08 31.51
N LEU A 36 19.51 42.19 31.36
CA LEU A 36 18.73 42.02 30.12
C LEU A 36 17.96 43.28 29.72
N ILE A 37 17.43 44.04 30.68
CA ILE A 37 16.72 45.30 30.41
C ILE A 37 17.71 46.38 29.92
N GLU A 38 18.88 46.47 30.55
CA GLU A 38 19.94 47.42 30.15
C GLU A 38 20.52 47.07 28.77
N GLU A 39 20.77 45.79 28.48
CA GLU A 39 21.21 45.32 27.15
C GLU A 39 20.15 45.57 26.06
N ASN A 40 18.86 45.40 26.38
CA ASN A 40 17.77 45.73 25.46
C ASN A 40 17.65 47.24 25.21
N GLN A 41 17.95 48.10 26.20
CA GLN A 41 17.98 49.55 25.98
C GLN A 41 19.13 49.95 25.05
N ALA A 42 20.32 49.38 25.23
CA ALA A 42 21.44 49.61 24.33
C ALA A 42 21.17 49.12 22.89
N LEU A 43 20.47 47.98 22.75
CA LEU A 43 20.06 47.46 21.45
C LEU A 43 19.01 48.37 20.78
N ASN A 44 18.06 48.92 21.55
CA ASN A 44 17.05 49.85 21.04
C ASN A 44 17.66 51.19 20.59
N GLU A 45 18.69 51.69 21.29
CA GLU A 45 19.44 52.87 20.84
C GLU A 45 20.25 52.59 19.56
N LEU A 46 20.76 51.37 19.39
CA LEU A 46 21.43 50.94 18.15
C LEU A 46 20.46 50.87 16.97
N ILE A 47 19.25 50.35 17.19
CA ILE A 47 18.18 50.25 16.18
C ILE A 47 17.68 51.64 15.77
N GLN A 48 17.55 52.59 16.71
CA GLN A 48 17.13 53.96 16.39
C GLN A 48 18.18 54.75 15.60
N ASN A 49 19.46 54.42 15.75
CA ASN A 49 20.56 55.08 15.05
C ASN A 49 20.96 54.38 13.73
N THR A 50 20.35 53.25 13.39
CA THR A 50 20.59 52.56 12.12
C THR A 50 19.66 53.16 11.04
N PRO A 51 20.19 53.74 9.95
CA PRO A 51 19.35 54.33 8.91
C PRO A 51 18.48 53.24 8.27
N GLN A 52 17.15 53.33 8.45
CA GLN A 52 16.19 52.46 7.77
C GLN A 52 16.33 52.62 6.25
N LEU A 53 16.77 51.56 5.58
CA LEU A 53 16.66 51.40 4.13
C LEU A 53 15.17 51.43 3.77
N LYS A 54 14.69 52.57 3.26
CA LYS A 54 13.38 52.64 2.62
C LYS A 54 13.45 51.89 1.29
N LEU A 55 12.88 50.69 1.27
CA LEU A 55 12.57 50.00 0.02
C LEU A 55 11.63 50.89 -0.83
N PRO A 56 11.79 50.90 -2.16
CA PRO A 56 10.84 51.59 -3.02
C PRO A 56 9.46 50.95 -2.90
N ASN A 57 8.43 51.81 -2.80
CA ASN A 57 7.05 51.34 -2.74
C ASN A 57 6.65 50.66 -4.07
N PRO A 58 5.86 49.58 -4.03
CA PRO A 58 5.31 48.97 -5.24
C PRO A 58 4.46 49.99 -6.00
N ILE A 59 4.60 50.01 -7.33
CA ILE A 59 3.85 50.92 -8.21
C ILE A 59 2.41 50.41 -8.29
N MET A 60 1.52 51.04 -7.53
CA MET A 60 0.08 50.78 -7.60
C MET A 60 -0.51 51.39 -8.88
N LYS A 61 -1.36 50.63 -9.59
CA LYS A 61 -2.20 51.17 -10.67
C LYS A 61 -3.07 52.29 -10.06
N GLY A 62 -3.05 53.47 -10.66
CA GLY A 62 -3.52 54.71 -10.01
C GLY A 62 -4.95 54.63 -9.46
N GLY A 63 -5.13 55.03 -8.20
CA GLY A 63 -6.44 55.29 -7.59
C GLY A 63 -6.77 54.57 -6.28
N LEU A 64 -5.93 53.67 -5.78
CA LEU A 64 -6.20 52.94 -4.53
C LEU A 64 -5.10 53.21 -3.49
N GLU A 65 -5.49 53.68 -2.31
CA GLU A 65 -4.55 53.84 -1.19
C GLU A 65 -4.17 52.47 -0.62
N PRO A 66 -2.88 52.23 -0.32
CA PRO A 66 -2.44 50.98 0.28
C PRO A 66 -3.01 50.84 1.71
N PRO A 67 -3.51 49.64 2.10
CA PRO A 67 -3.92 49.39 3.47
C PRO A 67 -2.71 49.54 4.41
N LYS A 68 -2.90 50.23 5.53
CA LYS A 68 -1.87 50.41 6.55
C LYS A 68 -1.59 49.06 7.23
N THR A 69 -0.55 48.36 6.82
CA THR A 69 -0.05 47.19 7.54
C THR A 69 0.81 47.65 8.72
N ALA A 70 0.39 47.32 9.94
CA ALA A 70 1.20 47.46 11.13
C ALA A 70 2.03 46.18 11.30
N TYR A 71 3.36 46.31 11.21
CA TYR A 71 4.29 45.20 11.42
C TYR A 71 4.36 44.89 12.92
N THR A 72 3.93 43.69 13.32
CA THR A 72 4.20 43.16 14.67
C THR A 72 5.18 42.01 14.56
N SER A 73 6.48 42.29 14.50
CA SER A 73 7.51 41.28 14.68
C SER A 73 7.56 40.86 16.15
N LYS A 74 6.86 39.78 16.50
CA LYS A 74 7.26 38.98 17.66
C LYS A 74 8.31 37.99 17.16
N ASN A 75 9.52 38.07 17.72
CA ASN A 75 10.59 37.11 17.47
C ASN A 75 10.06 35.68 17.70
N PHE A 76 10.01 34.87 16.65
CA PHE A 76 9.85 33.43 16.76
C PHE A 76 11.24 32.80 16.67
N ASP A 77 11.63 32.07 17.72
CA ASP A 77 12.83 31.24 17.75
C ASP A 77 12.53 29.90 17.06
N THR A 78 12.38 29.92 15.73
CA THR A 78 11.90 28.76 14.93
C THR A 78 12.98 28.09 14.10
N ALA A 79 14.24 28.54 14.16
CA ALA A 79 15.31 27.97 13.33
C ALA A 79 15.66 26.51 13.64
N ARG A 80 15.10 25.91 14.70
CA ARG A 80 15.44 24.54 15.13
C ARG A 80 14.29 23.53 15.15
N THR A 81 13.07 23.94 14.78
CA THR A 81 11.87 23.10 14.95
C THR A 81 10.87 23.21 13.79
N ALA A 82 11.32 23.62 12.60
CA ALA A 82 10.47 23.69 11.41
C ALA A 82 10.35 22.36 10.64
N THR A 83 11.18 21.37 10.97
CA THR A 83 11.05 20.02 10.44
C THR A 83 10.20 19.17 11.38
N THR A 84 9.07 18.71 10.84
CA THR A 84 8.32 17.53 11.31
C THR A 84 7.52 17.68 12.60
N ILE A 85 6.60 18.66 12.69
CA ILE A 85 5.42 18.47 13.56
C ILE A 85 4.18 19.15 12.96
N SER A 86 3.37 18.40 12.19
CA SER A 86 1.97 18.77 11.96
C SER A 86 1.18 18.52 13.25
N ARG A 87 1.20 19.47 14.18
CA ARG A 87 0.26 19.49 15.30
C ARG A 87 -1.04 20.16 14.84
N PHE A 88 -2.11 19.37 14.76
CA PHE A 88 -3.46 19.91 14.79
C PHE A 88 -3.65 20.64 16.12
N ILE A 89 -3.80 21.96 16.07
CA ILE A 89 -4.41 22.69 17.19
C ILE A 89 -5.91 22.54 16.98
N VAL A 90 -6.51 21.53 17.60
CA VAL A 90 -7.95 21.55 17.86
C VAL A 90 -8.13 22.57 18.97
N THR A 91 -8.66 23.75 18.64
CA THR A 91 -9.27 24.59 19.67
C THR A 91 -10.56 23.91 20.11
N ASP A 92 -10.49 23.16 21.21
CA ASP A 92 -11.67 22.82 21.99
C ASP A 92 -12.34 24.13 22.40
N VAL A 93 -13.49 24.43 21.79
CA VAL A 93 -14.41 25.44 22.30
C VAL A 93 -15.74 24.76 22.58
N GLY A 94 -15.72 23.82 23.52
CA GLY A 94 -16.89 23.46 24.30
C GLY A 94 -16.95 24.34 25.56
N ALA A 95 -17.74 25.40 25.53
CA ALA A 95 -18.25 26.04 26.74
C ALA A 95 -19.65 26.62 26.45
N GLU A 96 -20.63 26.05 27.12
CA GLU A 96 -22.04 26.45 27.12
C GLU A 96 -22.26 27.88 27.62
N SER A 97 -23.45 28.40 27.26
CA SER A 97 -24.18 29.54 27.84
C SER A 97 -23.59 30.94 27.62
N ASP A 98 -24.20 31.70 26.71
CA ASP A 98 -25.15 32.74 27.15
C ASP A 98 -25.89 33.39 25.97
N GLU A 99 -27.19 33.59 26.17
CA GLU A 99 -28.07 34.38 25.32
C GLU A 99 -27.54 35.80 25.12
N LYS A 100 -27.17 36.17 23.89
CA LYS A 100 -27.42 37.47 23.22
C LYS A 100 -26.47 37.67 22.03
N ALA A 101 -26.88 37.23 20.85
CA ALA A 101 -26.49 37.89 19.61
C ALA A 101 -27.68 37.82 18.64
N LYS A 102 -28.43 38.91 18.60
CA LYS A 102 -29.51 39.15 17.65
C LYS A 102 -28.94 39.33 16.24
N GLU A 103 -29.68 38.76 15.29
CA GLU A 103 -29.93 39.25 13.93
C GLU A 103 -28.74 39.39 12.96
N CYS A 104 -28.63 38.41 12.06
CA CYS A 104 -28.61 38.67 10.61
C CYS A 104 -29.47 37.61 9.92
N ARG A 105 -30.63 38.02 9.38
CA ARG A 105 -31.50 37.18 8.55
C ARG A 105 -30.87 36.99 7.18
N VAL A 106 -30.72 35.74 6.75
CA VAL A 106 -30.50 35.38 5.34
C VAL A 106 -31.84 35.57 4.60
N PRO A 107 -31.89 36.23 3.44
CA PRO A 107 -33.12 36.31 2.65
C PRO A 107 -33.44 34.95 2.06
N GLU A 108 -34.70 34.50 2.18
CA GLU A 108 -35.23 33.39 1.39
C GLU A 108 -35.23 33.78 -0.09
N ILE A 109 -34.33 33.19 -0.87
CA ILE A 109 -34.43 33.19 -2.33
C ILE A 109 -35.25 31.95 -2.71
N SER A 110 -36.48 32.24 -3.16
CA SER A 110 -37.45 31.29 -3.67
C SER A 110 -36.91 30.47 -4.84
N ASN A 111 -37.02 29.14 -4.75
CA ASN A 111 -36.97 28.23 -5.88
C ASN A 111 -38.03 28.63 -6.94
N LYS A 112 -37.60 29.32 -8.00
CA LYS A 112 -38.32 29.33 -9.29
C LYS A 112 -37.30 29.19 -10.41
N GLY A 113 -37.61 28.23 -11.29
CA GLY A 113 -36.68 27.62 -12.22
C GLY A 113 -35.92 28.60 -13.11
N ILE A 114 -34.65 28.26 -13.30
CA ILE A 114 -33.86 28.64 -14.45
C ILE A 114 -33.30 27.32 -14.98
N ALA A 115 -33.67 27.03 -16.23
CA ALA A 115 -33.14 25.92 -17.00
C ALA A 115 -31.67 26.19 -17.38
N GLU A 116 -30.92 25.10 -17.49
CA GLU A 116 -29.77 24.87 -18.38
C GLU A 116 -28.98 26.11 -18.80
N ASN A 117 -27.81 26.29 -18.17
CA ASN A 117 -26.58 26.63 -18.88
C ASN A 117 -25.44 25.86 -18.21
N GLU A 118 -24.78 25.03 -19.01
CA GLU A 118 -23.44 24.50 -18.78
C GLU A 118 -22.45 25.68 -18.62
N ASP A 119 -21.33 25.44 -17.93
CA ASP A 119 -20.14 26.31 -17.80
C ASP A 119 -20.11 27.38 -16.68
N GLN A 120 -20.37 26.99 -15.43
CA GLN A 120 -19.72 27.65 -14.29
C GLN A 120 -19.17 26.61 -13.32
N GLU A 121 -17.90 26.22 -13.51
CA GLU A 121 -17.11 25.56 -12.48
C GLU A 121 -17.10 26.42 -11.22
N VAL A 122 -17.69 25.89 -10.16
CA VAL A 122 -17.55 26.46 -8.82
C VAL A 122 -16.08 26.28 -8.44
N HIS A 123 -15.31 27.37 -8.42
CA HIS A 123 -13.91 27.36 -8.03
C HIS A 123 -13.82 27.08 -6.52
N GLU A 124 -13.76 25.80 -6.14
CA GLU A 124 -13.54 25.41 -4.76
C GLU A 124 -12.10 25.75 -4.35
N PRO A 125 -11.84 26.10 -3.07
CA PRO A 125 -10.49 26.44 -2.60
C PRO A 125 -9.63 25.18 -2.41
N LYS A 126 -9.53 24.35 -3.46
CA LYS A 126 -8.73 23.12 -3.54
C LYS A 126 -7.39 23.41 -4.20
N GLY A 127 -6.31 22.84 -3.66
CA GLY A 127 -4.97 22.99 -4.23
C GLY A 127 -4.01 21.89 -3.80
N GLN A 128 -2.88 21.81 -4.50
CA GLN A 128 -1.79 20.88 -4.26
C GLN A 128 -0.62 21.63 -3.63
N HIS A 129 0.01 21.03 -2.62
CA HIS A 129 1.17 21.56 -1.92
C HIS A 129 2.32 20.57 -2.01
N LEU A 130 3.41 20.94 -2.66
CA LEU A 130 4.64 20.18 -2.80
C LEU A 130 5.77 20.87 -2.04
N LEU A 131 6.41 20.14 -1.12
CA LEU A 131 7.64 20.54 -0.45
C LEU A 131 8.80 19.70 -0.98
N VAL A 132 9.93 20.32 -1.26
CA VAL A 132 11.14 19.63 -1.76
C VAL A 132 12.36 20.13 -0.99
N ASP A 133 13.11 19.22 -0.39
CA ASP A 133 14.40 19.48 0.25
C ASP A 133 15.51 18.84 -0.57
N ILE A 134 16.57 19.58 -0.88
CA ILE A 134 17.74 19.08 -1.60
C ILE A 134 19.00 19.38 -0.79
N ALA A 135 19.78 18.34 -0.51
CA ALA A 135 21.05 18.41 0.20
C ALA A 135 22.25 18.14 -0.72
N ASN A 136 23.46 18.44 -0.23
CA ASN A 136 24.74 18.27 -0.95
C ASN A 136 24.86 19.10 -2.26
N VAL A 137 24.24 20.28 -2.30
CA VAL A 137 24.25 21.19 -3.46
C VAL A 137 25.45 22.15 -3.42
N GLU A 138 25.97 22.53 -4.59
CA GLU A 138 27.07 23.49 -4.74
C GLU A 138 26.80 24.83 -4.02
N SER A 139 27.66 25.19 -3.06
CA SER A 139 27.55 26.43 -2.26
C SER A 139 27.50 27.71 -3.13
N ALA A 140 28.29 27.77 -4.21
CA ALA A 140 28.30 28.91 -5.13
C ALA A 140 26.99 29.07 -5.91
N PHE A 141 26.28 27.97 -6.21
CA PHE A 141 24.95 28.02 -6.79
C PHE A 141 23.93 28.54 -5.79
N LEU A 142 23.94 28.00 -4.56
CA LEU A 142 23.03 28.39 -3.49
C LEU A 142 23.19 29.87 -3.07
N GLY A 143 24.38 30.45 -3.25
CA GLY A 143 24.63 31.87 -3.00
C GLY A 143 24.29 32.80 -4.18
N SER A 144 23.83 32.28 -5.32
CA SER A 144 23.64 33.05 -6.55
C SER A 144 22.17 33.35 -6.82
N GLU A 145 21.76 34.59 -6.53
CA GLU A 145 20.40 35.08 -6.81
C GLU A 145 20.04 34.95 -8.30
N GLU A 146 20.98 35.27 -9.19
CA GLU A 146 20.80 35.17 -10.64
C GLU A 146 20.54 33.71 -11.07
N ARG A 147 21.41 32.77 -10.71
CA ARG A 147 21.28 31.36 -11.12
C ARG A 147 20.00 30.73 -10.57
N LEU A 148 19.65 31.02 -9.31
CA LEU A 148 18.44 30.52 -8.67
C LEU A 148 17.16 31.10 -9.29
N SER A 149 17.17 32.39 -9.66
CA SER A 149 16.03 33.00 -10.35
C SER A 149 15.81 32.39 -11.73
N VAL A 150 16.88 32.10 -12.48
CA VAL A 150 16.81 31.42 -13.78
C VAL A 150 16.27 30.00 -13.62
N ALA A 151 16.75 29.26 -12.62
CA ALA A 151 16.25 27.92 -12.31
C ALA A 151 14.74 27.93 -12.00
N MET A 152 14.27 28.90 -11.20
CA MET A 152 12.84 29.05 -10.88
C MET A 152 12.00 29.40 -12.11
N LEU A 153 12.47 30.31 -12.97
CA LEU A 153 11.77 30.68 -14.20
C LEU A 153 11.61 29.48 -15.14
N GLU A 154 12.67 28.69 -15.31
CA GLU A 154 12.64 27.50 -16.14
C GLU A 154 11.75 26.40 -15.53
N LEU A 155 11.79 26.24 -14.21
CA LEU A 155 10.94 25.32 -13.46
C LEU A 155 9.45 25.62 -13.69
N VAL A 156 9.03 26.86 -13.43
CA VAL A 156 7.63 27.30 -13.59
C VAL A 156 7.17 27.09 -15.04
N LYS A 157 8.02 27.42 -16.01
CA LYS A 157 7.74 27.24 -17.43
C LYS A 157 7.59 25.77 -17.83
N ARG A 158 8.48 24.88 -17.38
CA ARG A 158 8.42 23.44 -17.70
C ARG A 158 7.24 22.75 -17.05
N CYS A 159 6.77 23.26 -15.91
CA CYS A 159 5.56 22.77 -15.24
C CYS A 159 4.26 23.34 -15.82
N GLY A 160 4.33 24.18 -16.87
CA GLY A 160 3.13 24.77 -17.48
C GLY A 160 2.39 25.76 -16.59
N LEU A 161 3.06 26.28 -15.56
CA LEU A 161 2.50 27.25 -14.60
C LEU A 161 2.74 28.69 -15.07
N THR A 162 1.90 29.62 -14.63
CA THR A 162 1.95 31.01 -15.09
C THR A 162 2.57 31.92 -14.03
N LEU A 163 3.82 32.35 -14.22
CA LEU A 163 4.46 33.32 -13.33
C LEU A 163 3.93 34.73 -13.56
N LEU A 164 3.35 35.35 -12.53
CA LEU A 164 2.91 36.75 -12.57
C LEU A 164 4.03 37.71 -12.16
N SER A 165 4.74 37.37 -11.09
CA SER A 165 5.85 38.16 -10.57
C SER A 165 6.73 37.30 -9.68
N TYR A 166 7.99 37.71 -9.48
CA TYR A 166 8.86 37.07 -8.50
C TYR A 166 9.81 38.07 -7.86
N HIS A 167 10.33 37.70 -6.70
CA HIS A 167 11.34 38.47 -5.98
C HIS A 167 12.31 37.50 -5.31
N CYS A 168 13.60 37.62 -5.64
CA CYS A 168 14.67 36.95 -4.93
C CYS A 168 15.49 37.98 -4.14
N HIS A 169 16.05 37.57 -3.01
CA HIS A 169 16.88 38.42 -2.18
C HIS A 169 18.02 37.62 -1.54
N GLY A 170 19.25 38.08 -1.74
CA GLY A 170 20.42 37.58 -1.01
C GLY A 170 20.34 37.88 0.49
N MET A 171 20.54 36.86 1.32
CA MET A 171 20.59 36.96 2.77
C MET A 171 22.01 37.26 3.27
N ILE A 172 22.11 37.89 4.44
CA ILE A 172 23.37 38.19 5.12
C ILE A 172 23.52 37.20 6.29
N PRO A 173 24.64 36.45 6.43
CA PRO A 173 25.89 36.58 5.67
C PRO A 173 25.92 35.88 4.29
N THR A 174 25.17 34.79 4.08
CA THR A 174 25.08 34.07 2.79
C THR A 174 23.70 33.42 2.61
N GLY A 175 23.33 33.12 1.37
CA GLY A 175 22.08 32.46 0.99
C GLY A 175 21.12 33.36 0.21
N VAL A 176 20.05 32.78 -0.30
CA VAL A 176 19.02 33.44 -1.11
C VAL A 176 17.65 32.96 -0.65
N SER A 177 16.72 33.90 -0.54
CA SER A 177 15.30 33.61 -0.41
C SER A 177 14.60 34.10 -1.66
N CYS A 178 13.76 33.27 -2.27
CA CYS A 178 12.97 33.70 -3.43
C CYS A 178 11.51 33.32 -3.29
N ALA A 179 10.63 34.17 -3.81
CA ALA A 179 9.20 33.92 -3.90
C ALA A 179 8.67 34.36 -5.27
N GLY A 180 7.93 33.47 -5.93
CA GLY A 180 7.18 33.70 -7.16
C GLY A 180 5.68 33.63 -6.89
N VAL A 181 4.96 34.65 -7.34
CA VAL A 181 3.49 34.64 -7.37
C VAL A 181 3.06 34.07 -8.71
N LEU A 182 2.34 32.95 -8.65
CA LEU A 182 1.77 32.28 -9.81
C LEU A 182 0.32 32.74 -10.00
N LEU A 183 -0.20 32.62 -11.22
CA LEU A 183 -1.64 32.80 -11.45
C LEU A 183 -2.43 31.77 -10.62
N GLU A 184 -1.85 30.58 -10.49
CA GLU A 184 -2.42 29.41 -9.86
C GLU A 184 -2.14 29.34 -8.36
N SER A 185 -1.17 30.12 -7.82
CA SER A 185 -0.91 30.41 -6.39
C SER A 185 0.54 30.91 -6.16
N HIS A 186 1.51 30.06 -5.79
CA HIS A 186 2.89 30.50 -5.49
C HIS A 186 3.96 29.39 -5.54
N VAL A 187 5.21 29.83 -5.70
CA VAL A 187 6.43 29.04 -5.50
C VAL A 187 7.39 29.84 -4.62
N SER A 188 8.11 29.20 -3.72
CA SER A 188 9.14 29.86 -2.91
C SER A 188 10.26 28.90 -2.52
N PHE A 189 11.43 29.43 -2.19
CA PHE A 189 12.52 28.63 -1.66
C PHE A 189 13.49 29.43 -0.79
N HIS A 190 14.20 28.71 0.08
CA HIS A 190 15.26 29.20 0.93
C HIS A 190 16.50 28.33 0.79
N THR A 191 17.69 28.95 0.78
CA THR A 191 18.96 28.24 0.67
C THR A 191 19.88 28.47 1.87
N TRP A 192 20.67 27.45 2.21
CA TRP A 192 21.76 27.51 3.18
C TRP A 192 23.07 27.07 2.51
N PRO A 193 23.85 28.01 1.93
CA PRO A 193 25.05 27.67 1.15
C PRO A 193 26.14 26.96 1.94
N GLU A 194 26.26 27.22 3.24
CA GLU A 194 27.27 26.58 4.11
C GLU A 194 26.94 25.11 4.39
N GLU A 195 25.65 24.78 4.44
CA GLU A 195 25.16 23.41 4.66
C GLU A 195 24.91 22.65 3.35
N GLY A 196 24.94 23.36 2.20
CA GLY A 196 24.65 22.76 0.90
C GLY A 196 23.19 22.38 0.71
N VAL A 197 22.26 23.14 1.33
CA VAL A 197 20.82 22.81 1.36
C VAL A 197 19.96 23.87 0.67
N ILE A 198 18.92 23.43 -0.03
CA ILE A 198 17.80 24.25 -0.50
C ILE A 198 16.46 23.58 -0.16
N THR A 199 15.51 24.36 0.32
CA THR A 199 14.13 23.94 0.57
C THR A 199 13.21 24.74 -0.33
N LEU A 200 12.35 24.05 -1.08
CA LEU A 200 11.34 24.61 -1.98
C LEU A 200 9.93 24.31 -1.46
N ASP A 201 9.04 25.28 -1.61
CA ASP A 201 7.61 25.23 -1.32
C ASP A 201 6.84 25.68 -2.57
N LEU A 202 6.02 24.78 -3.10
CA LEU A 202 5.16 25.05 -4.24
C LEU A 202 3.72 24.73 -3.87
N TYR A 203 2.83 25.69 -4.13
CA TYR A 203 1.41 25.50 -4.04
C TYR A 203 0.74 25.90 -5.35
N THR A 204 -0.20 25.10 -5.83
CA THR A 204 -1.03 25.43 -7.00
C THR A 204 -2.48 25.03 -6.79
N CYS A 205 -3.42 25.84 -7.26
CA CYS A 205 -4.83 25.46 -7.44
C CYS A 205 -5.09 24.89 -8.85
N GLY A 206 -4.07 24.75 -9.68
CA GLY A 206 -4.19 24.16 -11.02
C GLY A 206 -4.49 22.66 -10.99
N GLU A 207 -5.15 22.17 -12.04
CA GLU A 207 -5.56 20.77 -12.18
C GLU A 207 -4.38 19.82 -12.49
N GLY A 208 -3.28 20.35 -13.04
CA GLY A 208 -2.10 19.55 -13.38
C GLY A 208 -1.38 18.98 -12.16
N SER A 209 -0.93 17.72 -12.24
CA SER A 209 -0.14 17.08 -11.18
C SER A 209 1.17 17.83 -10.91
N LEU A 210 1.50 18.03 -9.64
CA LEU A 210 2.79 18.59 -9.24
C LEU A 210 3.93 17.56 -9.22
N LEU A 211 3.69 16.26 -9.42
CA LEU A 211 4.77 15.25 -9.34
C LEU A 211 5.88 15.42 -10.39
N PRO A 212 5.61 15.77 -11.66
CA PRO A 212 6.66 16.08 -12.62
C PRO A 212 7.60 17.21 -12.18
N PHE A 213 7.17 18.07 -11.25
CA PHE A 213 8.01 19.11 -10.68
C PHE A 213 9.21 18.53 -9.92
N VAL A 214 9.09 17.35 -9.33
CA VAL A 214 10.16 16.73 -8.53
C VAL A 214 11.38 16.41 -9.41
N SER A 215 11.17 15.81 -10.59
CA SER A 215 12.25 15.49 -11.52
C SER A 215 12.90 16.75 -12.11
N ILE A 216 12.08 17.76 -12.45
CA ILE A 216 12.56 19.05 -12.96
C ILE A 216 13.33 19.81 -11.86
N ALA A 217 12.86 19.81 -10.61
CA ALA A 217 13.54 20.43 -9.49
C ALA A 217 14.89 19.75 -9.22
N LYS A 218 14.95 18.41 -9.33
CA LYS A 218 16.22 17.66 -9.25
C LYS A 218 17.19 18.13 -10.34
N GLU A 219 16.75 18.25 -11.59
CA GLU A 219 17.60 18.70 -12.70
C GLU A 219 18.13 20.13 -12.50
N LEU A 220 17.26 21.04 -12.05
CA LEU A 220 17.57 22.48 -12.02
C LEU A 220 18.27 22.94 -10.74
N PHE A 221 17.99 22.30 -9.60
CA PHE A 221 18.47 22.75 -8.29
C PHE A 221 19.48 21.79 -7.63
N ALA A 222 19.57 20.53 -8.05
CA ALA A 222 20.50 19.56 -7.49
C ALA A 222 21.89 19.63 -8.19
N ILE A 223 22.51 20.82 -8.18
CA ILE A 223 23.81 21.06 -8.81
C ILE A 223 24.93 20.45 -7.95
N PRO A 224 25.73 19.48 -8.45
CA PRO A 224 26.76 18.82 -7.68
C PRO A 224 27.93 19.75 -7.36
N SER A 225 28.46 19.64 -6.15
CA SER A 225 29.68 20.34 -5.76
C SER A 225 30.91 19.67 -6.39
N ALA A 226 31.77 20.44 -7.07
CA ALA A 226 33.01 19.92 -7.66
C ALA A 226 34.04 19.43 -6.62
N THR A 227 33.84 19.76 -5.34
CA THR A 227 34.79 19.48 -4.25
C THR A 227 34.23 18.57 -3.16
N ALA A 228 32.97 18.13 -3.26
CA ALA A 228 32.35 17.28 -2.24
C ALA A 228 32.25 15.83 -2.74
N ASP A 229 32.54 14.86 -1.86
CA ASP A 229 32.43 13.43 -2.16
C ASP A 229 30.97 12.95 -2.27
N LYS A 230 30.00 13.77 -1.84
CA LYS A 230 28.58 13.42 -1.79
C LYS A 230 27.79 13.99 -2.98
N VAL A 231 26.97 13.15 -3.59
CA VAL A 231 26.04 13.51 -4.67
C VAL A 231 24.81 14.23 -4.08
N PRO A 232 24.19 15.18 -4.81
CA PRO A 232 22.93 15.79 -4.39
C PRO A 232 21.83 14.77 -4.08
N GLU A 233 21.22 14.89 -2.90
CA GLU A 233 20.13 14.03 -2.42
C GLU A 233 18.85 14.86 -2.32
N LEU A 234 17.72 14.31 -2.76
CA LEU A 234 16.43 15.01 -2.81
C LEU A 234 15.38 14.24 -2.01
N VAL A 235 14.67 14.94 -1.13
CA VAL A 235 13.51 14.45 -0.37
C VAL A 235 12.33 15.36 -0.68
N TRP A 236 11.13 14.81 -0.80
CA TRP A 236 9.94 15.62 -1.12
C TRP A 236 8.68 15.07 -0.43
N SER A 237 7.69 15.94 -0.25
CA SER A 237 6.36 15.57 0.23
C SER A 237 5.29 16.33 -0.52
N HIS A 238 4.19 15.66 -0.86
CA HIS A 238 3.05 16.26 -1.56
C HIS A 238 1.77 16.04 -0.78
N LYS A 239 0.93 17.08 -0.69
CA LYS A 239 -0.35 17.05 0.02
C LYS A 239 -1.40 17.88 -0.70
N PHE A 240 -2.61 17.34 -0.82
CA PHE A 240 -3.78 18.13 -1.17
C PHE A 240 -4.24 19.00 0.00
N ARG A 241 -4.74 20.21 -0.29
CA ARG A 241 -5.17 21.25 0.67
C ARG A 241 -6.48 21.87 0.20
N GLY A 242 -7.35 22.27 1.13
CA GLY A 242 -8.59 22.98 0.83
C GLY A 242 -9.73 22.70 1.82
N PHE A 243 -10.81 23.47 1.72
CA PHE A 243 -12.08 23.21 2.42
C PHE A 243 -13.01 22.50 1.45
N THR A 244 -13.46 21.31 1.81
CA THR A 244 -14.45 20.55 1.06
C THR A 244 -15.68 20.40 1.96
N ASP A 245 -16.86 20.75 1.45
CA ASP A 245 -18.14 20.43 2.14
C ASP A 245 -18.47 18.93 1.99
N ASP A 246 -17.79 18.24 1.07
CA ASP A 246 -17.70 16.80 1.01
C ASP A 246 -16.51 16.34 1.87
N LEU A 247 -16.79 15.59 2.93
CA LEU A 247 -15.81 14.83 3.69
C LEU A 247 -14.90 14.05 2.70
N GLU A 248 -13.65 14.48 2.50
CA GLU A 248 -12.66 13.80 1.64
C GLU A 248 -13.18 13.44 0.25
N SER A 249 -12.92 14.25 -0.79
CA SER A 249 -13.21 13.86 -2.19
C SER A 249 -12.80 12.40 -2.43
N GLU A 250 -13.80 11.52 -2.60
CA GLU A 250 -13.71 10.05 -2.49
C GLU A 250 -12.71 9.39 -3.45
N ILE A 251 -12.08 10.14 -4.35
CA ILE A 251 -11.17 9.62 -5.37
C ILE A 251 -9.71 9.97 -5.04
N ALA A 252 -9.42 11.21 -4.63
CA ALA A 252 -8.04 11.64 -4.34
C ALA A 252 -7.47 11.08 -3.02
N VAL A 253 -8.33 10.74 -2.06
CA VAL A 253 -7.94 10.10 -0.78
C VAL A 253 -8.00 8.56 -0.86
N ARG A 254 -8.68 7.99 -1.85
CA ARG A 254 -8.80 6.53 -2.03
C ARG A 254 -7.77 5.91 -2.99
N THR A 255 -7.11 6.68 -3.85
CA THR A 255 -6.07 6.07 -4.68
C THR A 255 -4.90 5.63 -3.81
N ASP A 256 -4.49 4.38 -3.98
CA ASP A 256 -3.29 3.87 -3.33
C ASP A 256 -2.06 4.69 -3.70
N PHE A 257 -2.09 5.32 -4.87
CA PHE A 257 -1.11 6.32 -5.29
C PHE A 257 -0.93 7.45 -4.28
N PHE A 258 -2.02 8.00 -3.73
CA PHE A 258 -1.91 9.00 -2.67
C PHE A 258 -1.26 8.40 -1.41
N ARG A 259 -1.61 7.16 -1.08
CA ARG A 259 -1.21 6.53 0.17
C ARG A 259 0.25 6.11 0.23
N PHE A 260 0.77 5.53 -0.85
CA PHE A 260 2.09 4.90 -0.88
C PHE A 260 3.17 5.88 -1.36
N PRO A 261 3.18 6.34 -2.63
CA PRO A 261 4.21 7.26 -3.10
C PRO A 261 3.95 8.72 -2.73
N ILE A 262 2.72 9.24 -2.66
CA ILE A 262 2.52 10.69 -2.44
C ILE A 262 2.46 11.08 -0.95
N GLY A 263 1.89 10.23 -0.11
CA GLY A 263 1.44 10.56 1.25
C GLY A 263 2.51 10.65 2.34
N VAL A 264 2.05 10.55 3.59
CA VAL A 264 2.81 10.81 4.84
C VAL A 264 3.90 9.79 5.17
N MET A 265 3.99 8.69 4.42
CA MET A 265 5.02 7.67 4.63
C MET A 265 6.13 7.82 3.59
N MET A 266 7.36 7.51 4.03
CA MET A 266 8.60 7.24 3.29
C MET A 266 9.63 8.39 3.19
N ASP A 267 10.88 8.04 3.54
CA ASP A 267 12.11 8.83 3.40
C ASP A 267 12.74 8.70 1.99
N TYR A 268 12.28 7.76 1.16
CA TYR A 268 12.77 7.53 -0.22
C TYR A 268 11.63 7.14 -1.16
N LYS A 269 11.53 7.86 -2.28
CA LYS A 269 10.54 7.69 -3.34
C LYS A 269 11.19 8.01 -4.68
N GLU A 270 11.30 7.03 -5.57
CA GLU A 270 11.85 7.21 -6.92
C GLU A 270 10.83 6.77 -7.97
N GLU A 271 10.56 7.65 -8.94
CA GLU A 271 9.75 7.32 -10.11
C GLU A 271 10.60 6.52 -11.10
N ILE A 272 10.23 5.27 -11.32
CA ILE A 272 10.90 4.37 -12.27
C ILE A 272 10.30 4.52 -13.66
N TYR A 273 8.98 4.71 -13.72
CA TYR A 273 8.23 4.93 -14.95
C TYR A 273 6.91 5.63 -14.66
N SER A 274 6.51 6.56 -15.52
CA SER A 274 5.15 7.11 -15.56
C SER A 274 4.76 7.31 -17.03
N GLY A 275 3.62 6.77 -17.43
CA GLY A 275 3.12 6.90 -18.80
C GLY A 275 1.72 6.32 -18.97
N GLU A 276 1.21 6.43 -20.18
CA GLU A 276 -0.16 5.98 -20.53
C GLU A 276 -0.14 4.92 -21.63
N THR A 277 -1.05 3.97 -21.55
CA THR A 277 -1.37 3.02 -22.62
C THR A 277 -2.70 3.40 -23.27
N GLU A 278 -3.18 2.59 -24.21
CA GLU A 278 -4.53 2.76 -24.77
C GLU A 278 -5.63 2.50 -23.73
N PHE A 279 -5.32 1.73 -22.68
CA PHE A 279 -6.31 1.23 -21.72
C PHE A 279 -6.25 1.93 -20.38
N GLN A 280 -5.07 2.41 -19.95
CA GLN A 280 -4.84 2.88 -18.58
C GLN A 280 -3.55 3.70 -18.43
N LYS A 281 -3.46 4.46 -17.34
CA LYS A 281 -2.21 5.07 -16.87
C LYS A 281 -1.41 4.05 -16.07
N VAL A 282 -0.11 3.96 -16.34
CA VAL A 282 0.81 3.06 -15.65
C VAL A 282 1.88 3.87 -14.94
N ASP A 283 1.99 3.67 -13.64
CA ASP A 283 3.01 4.32 -12.82
C ASP A 283 3.77 3.29 -11.98
N ILE A 284 5.11 3.37 -11.97
CA ILE A 284 5.99 2.46 -11.23
C ILE A 284 6.92 3.28 -10.35
N TYR A 285 6.95 2.95 -9.07
CA TYR A 285 7.78 3.63 -8.07
C TYR A 285 8.58 2.63 -7.24
N ASP A 286 9.78 3.04 -6.87
CA ASP A 286 10.57 2.41 -5.82
C ASP A 286 10.40 3.22 -4.53
N VAL A 287 9.95 2.57 -3.45
CA VAL A 287 9.71 3.22 -2.15
C VAL A 287 10.34 2.44 -1.00
N LEU A 288 11.00 3.12 -0.06
CA LEU A 288 11.49 2.49 1.17
C LEU A 288 10.40 2.44 2.23
N ARG A 289 10.25 1.31 2.93
CA ARG A 289 9.29 1.18 4.04
C ARG A 289 9.96 1.50 5.38
N PRO A 290 9.82 2.70 5.96
CA PRO A 290 10.55 3.10 7.18
C PRO A 290 10.24 2.24 8.42
N HIS A 291 9.13 1.48 8.40
CA HIS A 291 8.83 0.52 9.46
C HIS A 291 9.74 -0.72 9.43
N PHE A 292 10.32 -1.04 8.28
CA PHE A 292 11.13 -2.25 8.04
C PHE A 292 12.51 -1.96 7.45
N GLN A 293 12.73 -0.79 6.85
CA GLN A 293 13.91 -0.42 6.08
C GLN A 293 14.19 1.08 6.28
N SER A 294 15.42 1.43 6.65
CA SER A 294 15.87 2.83 6.68
C SER A 294 16.70 3.19 5.45
N LEU A 295 16.72 4.48 5.08
CA LEU A 295 17.58 4.98 3.99
C LEU A 295 19.07 4.69 4.25
N ASP A 296 19.52 4.80 5.50
CA ASP A 296 20.89 4.50 5.90
C ASP A 296 21.25 3.01 5.71
N GLU A 297 20.35 2.08 6.03
CA GLU A 297 20.57 0.65 5.80
C GLU A 297 20.54 0.30 4.31
N TYR A 298 19.66 0.92 3.53
CA TYR A 298 19.68 0.76 2.07
C TYR A 298 20.99 1.29 1.48
N GLN A 299 21.45 2.47 1.89
CA GLN A 299 22.74 3.00 1.43
C GLN A 299 23.90 2.05 1.80
N LYS A 300 23.92 1.52 3.02
CA LYS A 300 24.90 0.51 3.45
C LYS A 300 24.84 -0.76 2.63
N SER A 301 23.65 -1.17 2.18
CA SER A 301 23.50 -2.37 1.37
C SER A 301 24.24 -2.29 0.03
N LEU A 302 24.49 -1.07 -0.47
CA LEU A 302 25.20 -0.81 -1.72
C LEU A 302 26.73 -0.68 -1.57
N LEU A 303 27.27 -0.60 -0.35
CA LEU A 303 28.68 -0.25 -0.12
C LEU A 303 29.67 -1.42 -0.23
N GLY A 304 29.19 -2.67 -0.14
CA GLY A 304 30.07 -3.85 -0.10
C GLY A 304 31.06 -3.85 1.08
N ASP A 305 30.72 -3.16 2.18
CA ASP A 305 31.60 -2.88 3.32
C ASP A 305 31.68 -4.03 4.35
N GLY A 306 30.98 -5.13 4.10
CA GLY A 306 30.91 -6.30 4.98
C GLY A 306 29.90 -6.16 6.12
N SER A 307 29.13 -5.07 6.17
CA SER A 307 27.97 -4.95 7.05
C SER A 307 26.89 -5.98 6.71
N TYR A 308 25.99 -6.25 7.66
CA TYR A 308 24.84 -7.13 7.42
C TYR A 308 24.00 -6.66 6.23
N ALA A 309 23.80 -5.35 6.08
CA ALA A 309 23.08 -4.79 4.94
C ALA A 309 23.81 -5.06 3.61
N SER A 310 25.12 -4.87 3.55
CA SER A 310 25.91 -5.15 2.33
C SER A 310 25.97 -6.62 1.94
N GLN A 311 25.78 -7.53 2.90
CA GLN A 311 25.76 -8.97 2.68
C GLN A 311 24.38 -9.52 2.29
N ASN A 312 23.31 -8.76 2.57
CA ASN A 312 21.92 -9.16 2.31
C ASN A 312 21.15 -8.02 1.62
N PRO A 313 21.65 -7.49 0.48
CA PRO A 313 21.07 -6.31 -0.17
C PRO A 313 19.59 -6.47 -0.54
N GLU A 314 19.16 -7.70 -0.84
CA GLU A 314 17.77 -8.07 -1.16
C GLU A 314 16.76 -7.74 -0.05
N LEU A 315 17.21 -7.70 1.22
CA LEU A 315 16.35 -7.35 2.35
C LEU A 315 16.15 -5.84 2.50
N PHE A 316 17.07 -5.03 1.95
CA PHE A 316 17.13 -3.59 2.16
C PHE A 316 16.83 -2.78 0.90
N GLU A 317 16.66 -3.41 -0.26
CA GLU A 317 16.27 -2.72 -1.49
C GLU A 317 14.86 -2.12 -1.40
N PRO A 318 14.62 -0.96 -2.07
CA PRO A 318 13.31 -0.33 -2.18
C PRO A 318 12.23 -1.28 -2.72
N ASP A 319 11.04 -1.21 -2.14
CA ASP A 319 9.90 -1.96 -2.62
C ASP A 319 9.42 -1.37 -3.94
N ARG A 320 9.46 -2.17 -5.01
CA ARG A 320 8.96 -1.76 -6.32
C ARG A 320 7.45 -1.95 -6.36
N ILE A 321 6.73 -0.89 -6.68
CA ILE A 321 5.28 -0.83 -6.63
C ILE A 321 4.74 -0.32 -7.97
N VAL A 322 3.68 -0.95 -8.47
CA VAL A 322 3.01 -0.58 -9.71
C VAL A 322 1.56 -0.19 -9.46
N PHE A 323 1.16 0.90 -10.12
CA PHE A 323 -0.18 1.45 -10.09
C PHE A 323 -0.75 1.49 -11.50
N LEU A 324 -2.02 1.13 -11.62
CA LEU A 324 -2.84 1.32 -12.82
C LEU A 324 -3.96 2.28 -12.47
N ASP A 325 -4.04 3.41 -13.17
CA ASP A 325 -4.98 4.51 -12.88
C ASP A 325 -4.97 4.97 -11.40
N GLY A 326 -3.78 4.92 -10.79
CA GLY A 326 -3.57 5.29 -9.38
C GLY A 326 -4.00 4.23 -8.36
N ILE A 327 -4.48 3.06 -8.79
CA ILE A 327 -4.81 1.93 -7.92
C ILE A 327 -3.62 0.96 -7.86
N LEU A 328 -3.25 0.54 -6.65
CA LEU A 328 -2.14 -0.38 -6.45
C LEU A 328 -2.52 -1.74 -7.04
N GLN A 329 -1.70 -2.22 -7.98
CA GLN A 329 -1.89 -3.55 -8.54
C GLN A 329 -0.95 -4.56 -7.88
N SER A 330 0.32 -4.21 -7.74
CA SER A 330 1.32 -5.15 -7.25
C SER A 330 2.50 -4.46 -6.61
N ARG A 331 3.20 -5.21 -5.76
CA ARG A 331 4.40 -4.76 -5.06
C ARG A 331 5.36 -5.91 -4.82
N ARG A 332 6.66 -5.64 -4.93
CA ARG A 332 7.72 -6.66 -4.86
C ARG A 332 7.67 -7.45 -3.56
N SER A 333 7.45 -6.76 -2.45
CA SER A 333 7.39 -7.37 -1.12
C SER A 333 6.13 -8.21 -0.86
N GLY A 334 5.07 -8.03 -1.65
CA GLY A 334 3.79 -8.74 -1.54
C GLY A 334 3.56 -9.76 -2.65
N ASP A 335 4.40 -9.75 -3.69
CA ASP A 335 4.30 -10.57 -4.90
C ASP A 335 4.10 -12.06 -4.61
N ALA A 336 4.93 -12.65 -3.73
CA ALA A 336 4.79 -14.06 -3.38
C ALA A 336 3.42 -14.35 -2.75
N ALA A 337 3.03 -13.57 -1.74
CA ALA A 337 1.77 -13.78 -1.04
C ALA A 337 0.57 -13.60 -1.98
N TYR A 338 0.56 -12.61 -2.87
CA TYR A 338 -0.55 -12.40 -3.79
C TYR A 338 -0.64 -13.50 -4.86
N HIS A 339 0.41 -13.68 -5.67
CA HIS A 339 0.33 -14.56 -6.84
C HIS A 339 0.34 -16.04 -6.45
N GLU A 340 1.06 -16.43 -5.38
CA GLU A 340 1.02 -17.81 -4.91
C GLU A 340 -0.36 -18.17 -4.35
N SER A 341 -1.04 -17.21 -3.70
CA SER A 341 -2.42 -17.38 -3.23
C SER A 341 -3.43 -17.40 -4.37
N LEU A 342 -3.23 -16.62 -5.43
CA LEU A 342 -4.11 -16.63 -6.59
C LEU A 342 -4.00 -17.94 -7.39
N VAL A 343 -2.80 -18.49 -7.54
CA VAL A 343 -2.54 -19.59 -8.46
C VAL A 343 -2.60 -20.97 -7.80
N HIS A 344 -1.84 -21.18 -6.73
CA HIS A 344 -1.60 -22.54 -6.24
C HIS A 344 -2.82 -23.24 -5.62
N PRO A 345 -3.73 -22.58 -4.88
CA PRO A 345 -4.87 -23.25 -4.27
C PRO A 345 -5.73 -24.03 -5.28
N GLY A 346 -6.13 -23.40 -6.39
CA GLY A 346 -6.94 -24.10 -7.40
C GLY A 346 -6.12 -25.01 -8.30
N MET A 347 -4.85 -24.70 -8.57
CA MET A 347 -3.97 -25.63 -9.28
C MET A 347 -3.80 -26.96 -8.49
N PHE A 348 -3.60 -26.91 -7.18
CA PHE A 348 -3.53 -28.12 -6.34
C PHE A 348 -4.89 -28.76 -6.06
N ALA A 349 -5.97 -28.00 -6.12
CA ALA A 349 -7.32 -28.57 -6.04
C ALA A 349 -7.64 -29.43 -7.27
N HIS A 350 -7.11 -29.09 -8.45
CA HIS A 350 -7.22 -29.91 -9.64
C HIS A 350 -6.26 -31.12 -9.54
N PRO A 351 -6.70 -32.35 -9.82
CA PRO A 351 -5.87 -33.55 -9.64
C PRO A 351 -4.64 -33.58 -10.57
N ASN A 352 -4.75 -33.06 -11.79
CA ASN A 352 -3.66 -33.02 -12.77
C ASN A 352 -3.88 -31.95 -13.87
N PRO A 353 -3.71 -30.65 -13.56
CA PRO A 353 -3.97 -29.57 -14.51
C PRO A 353 -2.89 -29.51 -15.60
N LYS A 354 -3.31 -29.55 -16.86
CA LYS A 354 -2.44 -29.56 -18.05
C LYS A 354 -2.65 -28.33 -18.92
N ARG A 355 -3.91 -27.93 -19.12
CA ARG A 355 -4.28 -26.79 -19.95
C ARG A 355 -4.90 -25.69 -19.10
N VAL A 356 -4.20 -24.58 -18.97
CA VAL A 356 -4.56 -23.48 -18.07
C VAL A 356 -4.81 -22.20 -18.87
N ALA A 357 -5.79 -21.41 -18.46
CA ALA A 357 -6.02 -20.07 -18.99
C ALA A 357 -5.80 -19.00 -17.93
N ILE A 358 -5.20 -17.87 -18.30
CA ILE A 358 -5.10 -16.66 -17.50
C ILE A 358 -5.84 -15.54 -18.24
N VAL A 359 -6.73 -14.85 -17.54
CA VAL A 359 -7.38 -13.61 -18.01
C VAL A 359 -6.75 -12.43 -17.29
N GLY A 360 -6.13 -11.51 -18.03
CA GLY A 360 -5.35 -10.41 -17.49
C GLY A 360 -3.92 -10.83 -17.11
N GLY A 361 -3.41 -10.27 -16.01
CA GLY A 361 -2.09 -10.61 -15.46
C GLY A 361 -0.89 -10.07 -16.25
N GLY A 362 -1.04 -8.95 -16.98
CA GLY A 362 -0.01 -8.35 -17.84
C GLY A 362 1.38 -8.12 -17.23
N GLU A 363 1.51 -8.15 -15.90
CA GLU A 363 2.80 -8.12 -15.18
C GLU A 363 3.64 -9.39 -15.42
N GLY A 364 2.97 -10.53 -15.62
CA GLY A 364 3.58 -11.84 -15.86
C GLY A 364 3.83 -12.71 -14.63
N ALA A 365 3.52 -12.24 -13.41
CA ALA A 365 3.71 -13.04 -12.20
C ALA A 365 2.74 -14.21 -12.08
N THR A 366 1.46 -14.03 -12.43
CA THR A 366 0.52 -15.15 -12.53
C THR A 366 0.99 -16.20 -13.55
N LEU A 367 1.54 -15.77 -14.69
CA LEU A 367 2.17 -16.64 -15.68
C LEU A 367 3.35 -17.42 -15.08
N ARG A 368 4.26 -16.72 -14.37
CA ARG A 368 5.40 -17.31 -13.66
C ARG A 368 4.97 -18.39 -12.68
N GLU A 369 3.95 -18.13 -11.85
CA GLU A 369 3.47 -19.08 -10.85
C GLU A 369 2.81 -20.33 -11.46
N VAL A 370 2.08 -20.18 -12.57
CA VAL A 370 1.52 -21.33 -13.29
C VAL A 370 2.64 -22.19 -13.90
N LEU A 371 3.66 -21.58 -14.49
CA LEU A 371 4.78 -22.29 -15.13
C LEU A 371 5.62 -23.12 -14.15
N LYS A 372 5.54 -22.85 -12.83
CA LYS A 372 6.13 -23.70 -11.78
C LYS A 372 5.50 -25.09 -11.74
N HIS A 373 4.28 -25.30 -12.24
CA HIS A 373 3.64 -26.61 -12.27
C HIS A 373 4.15 -27.46 -13.44
N SER A 374 4.84 -28.55 -13.10
CA SER A 374 5.37 -29.55 -14.06
C SER A 374 4.28 -30.29 -14.85
N THR A 375 3.02 -30.24 -14.39
CA THR A 375 1.88 -30.87 -15.06
C THR A 375 1.37 -30.04 -16.24
N VAL A 376 1.69 -28.75 -16.29
CA VAL A 376 1.19 -27.83 -17.33
C VAL A 376 1.86 -28.12 -18.66
N GLU A 377 1.03 -28.36 -19.68
CA GLU A 377 1.40 -28.65 -21.07
C GLU A 377 1.07 -27.47 -22.00
N GLU A 378 0.01 -26.71 -21.72
CA GLU A 378 -0.44 -25.55 -22.51
C GLU A 378 -0.98 -24.47 -21.57
N LEU A 379 -0.50 -23.24 -21.73
CA LEU A 379 -0.88 -22.08 -20.94
C LEU A 379 -1.28 -20.94 -21.87
N VAL A 380 -2.56 -20.58 -21.85
CA VAL A 380 -3.10 -19.48 -22.65
C VAL A 380 -3.23 -18.26 -21.76
N MET A 381 -2.60 -17.15 -22.12
CA MET A 381 -2.77 -15.86 -21.43
C MET A 381 -3.47 -14.89 -22.36
N ILE A 382 -4.55 -14.25 -21.88
CA ILE A 382 -5.29 -13.24 -22.64
C ILE A 382 -5.21 -11.91 -21.89
N GLU A 383 -4.42 -10.98 -22.44
CA GLU A 383 -4.18 -9.66 -21.88
C GLU A 383 -4.59 -8.62 -22.91
N ILE A 384 -5.40 -7.63 -22.53
CA ILE A 384 -5.88 -6.63 -23.48
C ILE A 384 -4.77 -5.60 -23.83
N ASP A 385 -3.90 -5.31 -22.86
CA ASP A 385 -2.90 -4.24 -22.94
C ASP A 385 -1.49 -4.81 -23.18
N LYS A 386 -1.13 -5.02 -24.46
CA LYS A 386 0.22 -5.42 -24.83
C LYS A 386 1.30 -4.45 -24.30
N LYS A 387 0.99 -3.16 -24.25
CA LYS A 387 1.96 -2.15 -23.81
C LYS A 387 2.27 -2.32 -22.32
N MET A 388 1.29 -2.73 -21.51
CA MET A 388 1.53 -3.10 -20.12
C MET A 388 2.50 -4.28 -19.99
N VAL A 389 2.42 -5.30 -20.87
CA VAL A 389 3.40 -6.41 -20.88
C VAL A 389 4.81 -5.92 -21.26
N ASP A 390 4.92 -5.04 -22.25
CA ASP A 390 6.22 -4.48 -22.67
C ASP A 390 6.84 -3.60 -21.56
N ILE A 391 6.03 -2.78 -20.87
CA ILE A 391 6.44 -1.99 -19.70
C ILE A 391 6.89 -2.92 -18.57
N SER A 392 6.12 -3.96 -18.27
CA SER A 392 6.45 -4.93 -17.21
C SER A 392 7.74 -5.67 -17.50
N LYS A 393 7.98 -6.07 -18.75
CA LYS A 393 9.25 -6.70 -19.15
C LYS A 393 10.46 -5.79 -18.87
N GLN A 394 10.30 -4.48 -19.09
CA GLN A 394 11.39 -3.52 -18.93
C GLN A 394 11.60 -3.11 -17.46
N TYR A 395 10.51 -2.86 -16.73
CA TYR A 395 10.57 -2.20 -15.41
C TYR A 395 10.18 -3.13 -14.25
N LEU A 396 9.54 -4.26 -14.50
CA LEU A 396 9.15 -5.30 -13.53
C LEU A 396 9.72 -6.69 -13.89
N PRO A 397 11.00 -6.83 -14.30
CA PRO A 397 11.50 -8.09 -14.84
C PRO A 397 11.36 -9.28 -13.89
N PHE A 398 11.39 -9.02 -12.58
CA PHE A 398 11.19 -10.02 -11.52
C PHE A 398 9.81 -10.74 -11.60
N TRP A 399 8.76 -10.06 -12.07
CA TRP A 399 7.42 -10.65 -12.18
C TRP A 399 7.37 -11.73 -13.25
N SER A 400 8.19 -11.63 -14.29
CA SER A 400 8.21 -12.55 -15.43
C SER A 400 9.55 -13.28 -15.59
N ASP A 401 10.32 -13.38 -14.49
CA ASP A 401 11.56 -14.14 -14.42
C ASP A 401 11.27 -15.63 -14.15
N CYS A 402 11.54 -16.46 -15.15
CA CYS A 402 11.47 -17.91 -15.07
C CYS A 402 12.87 -18.55 -15.16
N SER A 403 13.95 -17.76 -15.14
CA SER A 403 15.33 -18.21 -15.36
C SER A 403 15.82 -19.25 -14.35
N GLN A 404 15.24 -19.29 -13.15
CA GLN A 404 15.59 -20.31 -12.17
C GLN A 404 14.84 -21.63 -12.36
N LEU A 405 13.73 -21.67 -13.09
CA LEU A 405 12.91 -22.87 -13.24
C LEU A 405 13.55 -23.86 -14.22
N ILE A 406 13.79 -25.08 -13.78
CA ILE A 406 14.33 -26.13 -14.64
C ILE A 406 13.24 -26.57 -15.63
N GLY A 407 13.55 -26.49 -16.92
CA GLY A 407 12.62 -26.86 -17.99
C GLY A 407 11.73 -25.70 -18.47
N SER A 408 11.97 -24.48 -17.99
CA SER A 408 11.30 -23.25 -18.43
C SER A 408 12.24 -22.37 -19.26
N ALA A 409 11.68 -21.42 -20.02
CA ALA A 409 12.46 -20.32 -20.59
C ALA A 409 12.91 -19.31 -19.52
N ASP A 410 13.92 -18.48 -19.81
CA ASP A 410 14.40 -17.47 -18.86
C ASP A 410 13.38 -16.34 -18.64
N TYR A 411 12.72 -15.91 -19.72
CA TYR A 411 11.58 -14.99 -19.67
C TYR A 411 10.30 -15.80 -19.83
N CYS A 412 9.36 -15.69 -18.88
CA CYS A 412 8.20 -16.58 -18.82
C CYS A 412 7.33 -16.57 -20.09
N PHE A 413 7.20 -15.43 -20.78
CA PHE A 413 6.43 -15.34 -22.04
C PHE A 413 7.12 -16.02 -23.24
N ASP A 414 8.42 -16.32 -23.15
CA ASP A 414 9.15 -17.06 -24.19
C ASP A 414 9.08 -18.59 -23.97
N ASP A 415 8.39 -19.05 -22.91
CA ASP A 415 8.24 -20.48 -22.63
C ASP A 415 7.39 -21.16 -23.72
N PRO A 416 7.81 -22.30 -24.28
CA PRO A 416 7.09 -22.96 -25.38
C PRO A 416 5.70 -23.48 -25.00
N ARG A 417 5.35 -23.51 -23.71
CA ARG A 417 4.01 -23.84 -23.23
C ARG A 417 3.05 -22.65 -23.33
N VAL A 418 3.54 -21.43 -23.54
CA VAL A 418 2.77 -20.19 -23.43
C VAL A 418 2.28 -19.71 -24.80
N ASP A 419 0.97 -19.53 -24.91
CA ASP A 419 0.31 -18.83 -26.01
C ASP A 419 -0.32 -17.53 -25.47
N ALA A 420 0.34 -16.40 -25.69
CA ALA A 420 -0.13 -15.09 -25.25
C ALA A 420 -0.93 -14.38 -26.36
N TYR A 421 -2.17 -13.99 -26.05
CA TYR A 421 -3.08 -13.26 -26.91
C TYR A 421 -3.27 -11.83 -26.38
N PHE A 422 -3.07 -10.85 -27.27
CA PHE A 422 -3.21 -9.43 -26.95
C PHE A 422 -4.55 -8.87 -27.45
N GLU A 423 -5.65 -9.29 -26.82
CA GLU A 423 -7.02 -8.97 -27.24
C GLU A 423 -7.99 -9.00 -26.05
N ASP A 424 -9.22 -8.51 -26.26
CA ASP A 424 -10.28 -8.54 -25.25
C ASP A 424 -10.65 -9.99 -24.88
N ALA A 425 -10.44 -10.33 -23.60
CA ALA A 425 -10.73 -11.65 -23.06
C ALA A 425 -12.21 -12.04 -23.18
N PHE A 426 -13.15 -11.10 -23.05
CA PHE A 426 -14.57 -11.43 -23.16
C PHE A 426 -14.90 -11.89 -24.55
N LYS A 427 -14.45 -11.11 -25.55
CA LYS A 427 -14.58 -11.49 -26.95
C LYS A 427 -13.90 -12.83 -27.22
N TRP A 428 -12.69 -13.03 -26.71
CA TRP A 428 -11.92 -14.25 -26.90
C TRP A 428 -12.68 -15.50 -26.43
N PHE A 429 -13.27 -15.43 -25.22
CA PHE A 429 -14.04 -16.52 -24.62
C PHE A 429 -15.41 -16.70 -25.29
N ILE A 430 -16.13 -15.63 -25.62
CA ILE A 430 -17.44 -15.70 -26.28
C ILE A 430 -17.31 -16.36 -27.66
N ASP A 431 -16.32 -15.96 -28.46
CA ASP A 431 -16.11 -16.52 -29.80
C ASP A 431 -15.80 -18.03 -29.75
N ARG A 432 -15.28 -18.53 -28.63
CA ARG A 432 -14.81 -19.93 -28.47
C ARG A 432 -15.72 -20.85 -27.65
N PHE A 433 -16.46 -20.30 -26.69
CA PHE A 433 -17.16 -21.07 -25.66
C PHE A 433 -18.57 -20.58 -25.33
N SER A 434 -19.10 -19.60 -26.07
CA SER A 434 -20.53 -19.27 -25.97
C SER A 434 -21.41 -20.45 -26.45
N SER A 435 -22.73 -20.32 -26.32
CA SER A 435 -23.68 -21.33 -26.79
C SER A 435 -23.62 -21.56 -28.30
N GLU A 436 -23.15 -20.57 -29.07
CA GLU A 436 -22.96 -20.63 -30.52
C GLU A 436 -21.54 -20.16 -30.87
N PRO A 437 -20.51 -21.00 -30.63
CA PRO A 437 -19.12 -20.60 -30.82
C PRO A 437 -18.80 -20.44 -32.31
N THR A 438 -18.04 -19.40 -32.64
CA THR A 438 -17.57 -19.11 -34.00
C THR A 438 -16.19 -19.71 -34.28
N ILE A 439 -15.44 -20.04 -33.23
CA ILE A 439 -14.10 -20.62 -33.27
C ILE A 439 -14.11 -21.90 -32.42
N GLU A 440 -13.66 -23.02 -32.99
CA GLU A 440 -13.50 -24.25 -32.21
C GLU A 440 -12.28 -24.14 -31.29
N ALA A 441 -12.46 -24.47 -30.01
CA ALA A 441 -11.40 -24.42 -29.01
C ALA A 441 -11.47 -25.60 -28.03
N LYS A 442 -10.30 -25.99 -27.51
CA LYS A 442 -10.20 -27.00 -26.46
C LYS A 442 -10.61 -26.39 -25.11
N LYS A 443 -11.17 -27.22 -24.23
CA LYS A 443 -11.50 -26.83 -22.86
C LYS A 443 -10.25 -26.77 -21.97
N PHE A 444 -10.34 -26.00 -20.90
CA PHE A 444 -9.31 -25.82 -19.87
C PHE A 444 -9.57 -26.72 -18.66
N ASP A 445 -8.49 -27.10 -17.97
CA ASP A 445 -8.53 -27.72 -16.65
C ASP A 445 -8.68 -26.65 -15.56
N VAL A 446 -7.96 -25.53 -15.71
CA VAL A 446 -7.99 -24.40 -14.76
C VAL A 446 -8.09 -23.08 -15.51
N ILE A 447 -8.91 -22.16 -15.01
CA ILE A 447 -8.96 -20.75 -15.44
C ILE A 447 -8.63 -19.87 -14.25
N ILE A 448 -7.74 -18.90 -14.45
CA ILE A 448 -7.33 -17.92 -13.44
C ILE A 448 -7.72 -16.54 -13.96
N ILE A 449 -8.54 -15.81 -13.20
CA ILE A 449 -8.94 -14.45 -13.52
C ILE A 449 -8.13 -13.50 -12.63
N ASP A 450 -7.18 -12.83 -13.26
CA ASP A 450 -6.26 -11.85 -12.71
C ASP A 450 -6.50 -10.49 -13.39
N ALA A 451 -7.73 -10.01 -13.26
CA ALA A 451 -8.24 -8.81 -13.91
C ALA A 451 -8.74 -7.80 -12.87
N LEU A 452 -9.32 -6.67 -13.31
CA LEU A 452 -9.80 -5.60 -12.43
C LEU A 452 -10.77 -6.09 -11.34
N ASP A 453 -10.68 -5.47 -10.15
CA ASP A 453 -11.53 -5.76 -9.01
C ASP A 453 -13.03 -5.49 -9.34
N PRO A 454 -13.95 -6.41 -9.00
CA PRO A 454 -15.40 -6.19 -9.14
C PRO A 454 -15.94 -4.92 -8.47
N GLN A 455 -15.18 -4.32 -7.55
CA GLN A 455 -15.56 -3.15 -6.76
C GLN A 455 -15.25 -1.83 -7.48
N VAL A 456 -14.42 -1.85 -8.53
CA VAL A 456 -14.03 -0.65 -9.29
C VAL A 456 -15.20 -0.23 -10.20
N GLN A 457 -15.69 1.00 -10.05
CA GLN A 457 -16.79 1.52 -10.87
C GLN A 457 -16.29 1.97 -12.25
N VAL A 458 -16.02 1.02 -13.13
CA VAL A 458 -15.81 1.26 -14.56
C VAL A 458 -16.88 0.48 -15.33
N ASP A 459 -17.40 1.02 -16.42
CA ASP A 459 -18.46 0.40 -17.25
C ASP A 459 -18.15 -1.07 -17.69
N ILE A 460 -16.87 -1.48 -17.64
CA ILE A 460 -16.39 -2.85 -17.90
C ILE A 460 -16.76 -3.84 -16.79
N VAL A 461 -16.97 -3.38 -15.56
CA VAL A 461 -17.29 -4.24 -14.41
C VAL A 461 -18.70 -4.83 -14.53
N ASP A 462 -19.65 -4.12 -15.12
CA ASP A 462 -20.97 -4.69 -15.40
C ASP A 462 -20.86 -5.87 -16.41
N ALA A 463 -19.95 -5.79 -17.39
CA ALA A 463 -19.75 -6.87 -18.34
C ALA A 463 -18.95 -8.07 -17.76
N LEU A 464 -18.03 -7.84 -16.81
CA LEU A 464 -17.29 -8.91 -16.11
C LEU A 464 -18.16 -9.61 -15.06
N TYR A 465 -19.20 -8.94 -14.51
CA TYR A 465 -19.91 -9.38 -13.30
C TYR A 465 -21.46 -9.42 -13.34
N ASP A 466 -22.15 -8.85 -14.34
CA ASP A 466 -23.65 -8.84 -14.43
C ASP A 466 -24.24 -9.92 -15.37
N GLY A 467 -23.71 -11.15 -15.35
CA GLY A 467 -24.38 -12.29 -16.01
C GLY A 467 -24.37 -12.27 -17.54
N GLY A 468 -23.46 -11.52 -18.15
CA GLY A 468 -23.31 -11.42 -19.60
C GLY A 468 -22.80 -12.72 -20.26
N PRO A 469 -22.75 -12.76 -21.61
CA PRO A 469 -22.30 -13.92 -22.39
C PRO A 469 -20.90 -14.43 -22.03
N PHE A 470 -20.05 -13.58 -21.43
CA PHE A 470 -18.76 -13.98 -20.91
C PHE A 470 -18.89 -14.99 -19.75
N LEU A 471 -19.68 -14.68 -18.71
CA LEU A 471 -19.83 -15.55 -17.54
C LEU A 471 -20.48 -16.89 -17.88
N THR A 472 -21.39 -16.91 -18.86
CA THR A 472 -21.98 -18.17 -19.36
C THR A 472 -20.98 -19.02 -20.15
N SER A 473 -19.96 -18.40 -20.75
CA SER A 473 -18.90 -19.10 -21.49
C SER A 473 -17.83 -19.73 -20.60
N LEU A 474 -17.62 -19.23 -19.38
CA LEU A 474 -16.64 -19.76 -18.42
C LEU A 474 -16.84 -21.26 -18.10
N PRO A 475 -18.02 -21.72 -17.63
CA PRO A 475 -18.24 -23.14 -17.36
C PRO A 475 -18.21 -24.01 -18.63
N ASN A 476 -18.57 -23.45 -19.78
CA ASN A 476 -18.47 -24.14 -21.08
C ASN A 476 -17.02 -24.36 -21.50
N SER A 477 -16.15 -23.41 -21.16
CA SER A 477 -14.71 -23.46 -21.42
C SER A 477 -13.95 -24.41 -20.50
N LEU A 478 -14.53 -24.86 -19.39
CA LEU A 478 -13.94 -25.82 -18.45
C LEU A 478 -14.35 -27.27 -18.75
N ARG A 479 -13.43 -28.20 -18.51
CA ARG A 479 -13.74 -29.64 -18.39
C ARG A 479 -14.61 -29.92 -17.17
N ASP A 480 -15.17 -31.13 -17.07
CA ASP A 480 -16.12 -31.50 -16.00
C ASP A 480 -15.50 -31.53 -14.59
N ASP A 481 -14.18 -31.74 -14.53
CA ASP A 481 -13.33 -31.62 -13.35
C ASP A 481 -12.69 -30.22 -13.20
N GLY A 482 -13.07 -29.26 -14.05
CA GLY A 482 -12.41 -27.97 -14.16
C GLY A 482 -12.65 -27.03 -12.98
N ILE A 483 -11.69 -26.15 -12.77
CA ILE A 483 -11.64 -25.21 -11.65
C ILE A 483 -11.43 -23.79 -12.18
N LEU A 484 -12.12 -22.83 -11.58
CA LEU A 484 -11.89 -21.41 -11.80
C LEU A 484 -11.38 -20.79 -10.50
N ILE A 485 -10.39 -19.91 -10.60
CA ILE A 485 -9.91 -19.07 -9.49
C ILE A 485 -9.97 -17.62 -9.95
N ALA A 486 -10.36 -16.72 -9.06
CA ALA A 486 -10.37 -15.29 -9.34
C ALA A 486 -9.97 -14.49 -8.10
N GLN A 487 -9.24 -13.40 -8.30
CA GLN A 487 -9.13 -12.34 -7.30
C GLN A 487 -10.46 -11.55 -7.28
N VAL A 488 -10.94 -11.14 -6.10
CA VAL A 488 -12.25 -10.45 -5.95
C VAL A 488 -12.18 -9.24 -5.01
N GLY A 489 -11.02 -8.57 -4.99
CA GLY A 489 -10.82 -7.33 -4.26
C GLY A 489 -10.53 -7.49 -2.78
N GLU A 490 -10.69 -6.39 -2.04
CA GLU A 490 -10.48 -6.35 -0.59
C GLU A 490 -11.50 -7.24 0.15
N ALA A 491 -11.04 -7.93 1.19
CA ALA A 491 -11.88 -8.73 2.08
C ALA A 491 -12.75 -7.87 3.00
N ALA A 492 -13.89 -8.42 3.43
CA ALA A 492 -14.78 -7.70 4.35
C ALA A 492 -14.16 -7.52 5.75
N ARG A 493 -14.52 -6.43 6.44
CA ARG A 493 -14.04 -6.10 7.79
C ARG A 493 -15.09 -6.47 8.83
N LEU A 494 -14.68 -6.60 10.10
CA LEU A 494 -15.61 -6.94 11.19
C LEU A 494 -16.77 -5.95 11.33
N GLU A 495 -16.51 -4.69 11.01
CA GLU A 495 -17.48 -3.59 11.02
C GLU A 495 -18.24 -3.40 9.70
N SER A 496 -17.92 -4.16 8.65
CA SER A 496 -18.61 -4.05 7.37
C SER A 496 -20.09 -4.45 7.51
N PRO A 497 -21.02 -3.74 6.86
CA PRO A 497 -22.39 -4.23 6.73
C PRO A 497 -22.38 -5.54 5.92
N GLY A 498 -23.49 -6.29 5.94
CA GLY A 498 -23.66 -7.47 5.09
C GLY A 498 -23.28 -7.15 3.64
N GLU A 499 -22.51 -8.03 2.99
CA GLU A 499 -21.81 -7.68 1.75
C GLU A 499 -22.72 -7.13 0.64
N GLU A 500 -23.96 -7.61 0.56
CA GLU A 500 -24.99 -7.15 -0.40
C GLU A 500 -25.36 -5.66 -0.23
N HIS A 501 -25.15 -5.11 0.95
CA HIS A 501 -25.38 -3.70 1.30
C HIS A 501 -24.07 -2.92 1.45
N SER A 502 -22.94 -3.57 1.19
CA SER A 502 -21.63 -2.97 1.23
C SER A 502 -21.15 -2.59 -0.17
N TRP A 503 -20.00 -1.94 -0.22
CA TRP A 503 -19.26 -1.70 -1.45
C TRP A 503 -18.79 -3.00 -2.14
N HIS A 504 -18.82 -4.14 -1.46
CA HIS A 504 -18.52 -5.48 -2.01
C HIS A 504 -19.71 -6.19 -2.67
N ARG A 505 -20.86 -5.52 -2.89
CA ARG A 505 -22.06 -6.14 -3.47
C ARG A 505 -21.81 -6.86 -4.80
N ASN A 506 -20.86 -6.38 -5.60
CA ASN A 506 -20.51 -6.97 -6.89
C ASN A 506 -19.79 -8.32 -6.75
N ARG A 507 -19.04 -8.54 -5.67
CA ARG A 507 -18.48 -9.87 -5.34
C ARG A 507 -19.60 -10.89 -5.11
N VAL A 508 -20.63 -10.52 -4.35
CA VAL A 508 -21.79 -11.39 -4.10
C VAL A 508 -22.51 -11.74 -5.40
N LYS A 509 -22.72 -10.73 -6.27
CA LYS A 509 -23.29 -10.94 -7.61
C LYS A 509 -22.45 -11.90 -8.45
N PHE A 510 -21.13 -11.72 -8.47
CA PHE A 510 -20.21 -12.58 -9.21
C PHE A 510 -20.33 -14.05 -8.77
N ILE A 511 -20.20 -14.30 -7.47
CA ILE A 511 -20.30 -15.65 -6.88
C ILE A 511 -21.65 -16.28 -7.23
N LYS A 512 -22.75 -15.53 -7.06
CA LYS A 512 -24.09 -16.01 -7.41
C LYS A 512 -24.18 -16.36 -8.89
N THR A 513 -23.62 -15.53 -9.75
CA THR A 513 -23.66 -15.73 -11.19
C THR A 513 -22.85 -16.95 -11.62
N LEU A 514 -21.71 -17.24 -10.98
CA LEU A 514 -20.98 -18.49 -11.23
C LEU A 514 -21.85 -19.72 -10.92
N ILE A 515 -22.53 -19.71 -9.77
CA ILE A 515 -23.43 -20.81 -9.37
C ILE A 515 -24.59 -20.96 -10.35
N ASP A 516 -25.25 -19.85 -10.69
CA ASP A 516 -26.40 -19.82 -11.61
C ASP A 516 -26.01 -20.30 -13.03
N ASN A 517 -24.72 -20.29 -13.38
CA ASN A 517 -24.21 -20.71 -14.68
C ASN A 517 -23.54 -22.10 -14.70
N GLY A 518 -23.62 -22.87 -13.61
CA GLY A 518 -23.25 -24.29 -13.64
C GLY A 518 -21.98 -24.67 -12.90
N PHE A 519 -21.47 -23.81 -12.01
CA PHE A 519 -20.53 -24.23 -10.97
C PHE A 519 -21.30 -24.83 -9.78
N GLU A 520 -21.01 -26.09 -9.41
CA GLU A 520 -21.72 -26.79 -8.32
C GLU A 520 -21.25 -26.37 -6.92
N SER A 521 -20.02 -25.85 -6.79
CA SER A 521 -19.47 -25.43 -5.49
C SER A 521 -18.55 -24.22 -5.67
N VAL A 522 -18.75 -23.19 -4.87
CA VAL A 522 -17.90 -21.99 -4.84
C VAL A 522 -17.44 -21.76 -3.39
N ARG A 523 -16.17 -21.38 -3.21
CA ARG A 523 -15.57 -21.05 -1.92
C ARG A 523 -14.78 -19.76 -2.05
N ASP A 524 -14.74 -18.98 -0.99
CA ASP A 524 -13.90 -17.81 -0.84
C ASP A 524 -12.82 -18.06 0.23
N TYR A 525 -11.70 -17.36 0.08
CA TYR A 525 -10.58 -17.36 1.02
C TYR A 525 -9.85 -16.02 0.94
N GLU A 526 -9.02 -15.73 1.93
CA GLU A 526 -8.35 -14.43 2.02
C GLU A 526 -6.85 -14.57 2.33
N GLU A 527 -6.06 -13.60 1.87
CA GLU A 527 -4.64 -13.47 2.14
C GLU A 527 -4.30 -12.06 2.63
N SER A 528 -3.70 -11.94 3.82
CA SER A 528 -3.36 -10.66 4.44
C SER A 528 -1.96 -10.13 4.11
N HIS A 529 -1.08 -10.97 3.57
CA HIS A 529 0.33 -10.67 3.37
C HIS A 529 0.65 -10.11 1.97
N ALA A 530 -0.34 -9.93 1.11
CA ALA A 530 -0.19 -9.30 -0.22
C ALA A 530 0.28 -7.82 -0.14
N GLY A 531 0.13 -7.18 1.03
CA GLY A 531 0.64 -5.84 1.27
C GLY A 531 -0.19 -4.72 0.65
N PHE A 532 -1.49 -4.98 0.41
CA PHE A 532 -2.51 -4.00 -0.02
C PHE A 532 -3.19 -3.28 1.15
N TYR A 533 -2.52 -3.20 2.31
CA TYR A 533 -3.01 -2.63 3.57
C TYR A 533 -4.15 -3.41 4.26
N TYR A 534 -5.05 -4.01 3.49
CA TYR A 534 -6.13 -4.88 3.98
C TYR A 534 -5.97 -6.31 3.41
N PRO A 535 -6.60 -7.32 4.03
CA PRO A 535 -6.63 -8.65 3.46
C PRO A 535 -7.29 -8.66 2.08
N TRP A 536 -6.73 -9.43 1.17
CA TRP A 536 -7.25 -9.60 -0.17
C TRP A 536 -8.06 -10.88 -0.27
N GLN A 537 -9.16 -10.86 -1.01
CA GLN A 537 -10.07 -12.00 -1.12
C GLN A 537 -9.99 -12.63 -2.50
N PHE A 538 -10.09 -13.95 -2.51
CA PHE A 538 -10.09 -14.79 -3.69
C PHE A 538 -11.31 -15.71 -3.67
N VAL A 539 -11.71 -16.16 -4.85
CA VAL A 539 -12.78 -17.13 -5.04
C VAL A 539 -12.23 -18.31 -5.83
N VAL A 540 -12.57 -19.52 -5.39
CA VAL A 540 -12.40 -20.76 -6.15
C VAL A 540 -13.77 -21.37 -6.45
N ALA A 541 -14.01 -21.66 -7.73
CA ALA A 541 -15.25 -22.26 -8.21
C ALA A 541 -14.97 -23.61 -8.88
N PHE A 542 -15.71 -24.62 -8.45
CA PHE A 542 -15.59 -26.00 -8.85
C PHE A 542 -16.76 -26.36 -9.76
N LYS A 543 -16.46 -26.83 -10.98
CA LYS A 543 -17.52 -27.17 -11.93
C LYS A 543 -18.39 -28.33 -11.42
N SER A 544 -17.80 -29.24 -10.64
CA SER A 544 -18.53 -30.36 -10.02
C SER A 544 -18.12 -30.60 -8.56
N PHE A 545 -18.98 -31.21 -7.76
CA PHE A 545 -18.64 -31.65 -6.39
C PHE A 545 -17.49 -32.68 -6.34
N GLU A 546 -17.21 -33.35 -7.46
CA GLU A 546 -16.06 -34.25 -7.56
C GLU A 546 -14.74 -33.46 -7.65
N SER A 547 -14.73 -32.37 -8.43
CA SER A 547 -13.53 -31.54 -8.64
C SER A 547 -13.02 -30.84 -7.37
N ARG A 548 -13.87 -30.69 -6.35
CA ARG A 548 -13.46 -30.08 -5.07
C ARG A 548 -12.76 -31.03 -4.10
N LYS A 549 -12.65 -32.33 -4.40
CA LYS A 549 -12.11 -33.30 -3.42
C LYS A 549 -10.70 -32.95 -2.96
N SER A 550 -9.81 -32.55 -3.88
CA SER A 550 -8.43 -32.23 -3.54
C SER A 550 -8.28 -30.92 -2.75
N TRP A 551 -9.27 -30.03 -2.82
CA TRP A 551 -9.33 -28.84 -1.95
C TRP A 551 -9.27 -29.23 -0.47
N PHE A 552 -9.90 -30.35 -0.10
CA PHE A 552 -9.95 -30.84 1.28
C PHE A 552 -8.86 -31.86 1.61
N HIS A 553 -7.80 -32.00 0.79
CA HIS A 553 -6.63 -32.81 1.14
C HIS A 553 -6.05 -32.40 2.50
N HIS A 554 -5.51 -33.34 3.26
CA HIS A 554 -4.76 -32.98 4.47
C HIS A 554 -3.45 -32.28 4.08
N GLU A 555 -2.93 -31.42 4.97
CA GLU A 555 -1.62 -30.77 4.85
C GLU A 555 -0.52 -31.69 4.26
N ALA A 556 -0.34 -32.91 4.80
CA ALA A 556 0.68 -33.84 4.33
C ALA A 556 0.51 -34.25 2.86
N LEU A 557 -0.73 -34.40 2.39
CA LEU A 557 -1.00 -34.69 0.98
C LEU A 557 -0.72 -33.46 0.11
N THR A 558 -1.11 -32.26 0.56
CA THR A 558 -0.76 -31.01 -0.13
C THR A 558 0.77 -30.87 -0.25
N SER A 559 1.53 -31.15 0.81
CA SER A 559 2.99 -31.09 0.77
C SER A 559 3.61 -32.12 -0.19
N VAL A 560 3.01 -33.30 -0.32
CA VAL A 560 3.41 -34.29 -1.33
C VAL A 560 3.08 -33.77 -2.73
N ASP A 561 1.89 -33.23 -2.96
CA ASP A 561 1.48 -32.68 -4.25
C ASP A 561 2.41 -31.51 -4.67
N ILE A 562 2.80 -30.63 -3.73
CA ILE A 562 3.80 -29.57 -3.96
C ILE A 562 5.12 -30.17 -4.40
N HIS A 563 5.63 -31.17 -3.67
CA HIS A 563 6.91 -31.80 -4.00
C HIS A 563 6.91 -32.53 -5.34
N GLU A 564 5.80 -33.18 -5.70
CA GLU A 564 5.68 -33.95 -6.94
C GLU A 564 5.43 -33.06 -8.17
N ARG A 565 4.72 -31.95 -8.00
CA ARG A 565 4.18 -31.18 -9.13
C ARG A 565 4.90 -29.86 -9.36
N ILE A 566 5.64 -29.31 -8.40
CA ILE A 566 6.39 -28.07 -8.59
C ILE A 566 7.78 -28.36 -9.17
N LEU A 567 8.13 -27.64 -10.23
CA LEU A 567 9.43 -27.72 -10.88
C LEU A 567 10.54 -27.28 -9.91
N PRO A 568 11.70 -27.96 -9.90
CA PRO A 568 12.85 -27.54 -9.12
C PRO A 568 13.54 -26.31 -9.73
N THR A 569 14.27 -25.57 -8.89
CA THR A 569 15.11 -24.45 -9.33
C THR A 569 16.54 -24.89 -9.67
N LYS A 570 17.26 -24.12 -10.51
CA LYS A 570 18.67 -24.33 -10.84
C LYS A 570 19.59 -24.20 -9.61
N THR A 571 19.23 -23.35 -8.65
CA THR A 571 19.97 -23.13 -7.39
C THR A 571 19.69 -24.19 -6.32
N GLY A 572 18.60 -24.96 -6.46
CA GLY A 572 18.12 -25.90 -5.44
C GLY A 572 17.30 -25.24 -4.34
N GLU A 573 17.06 -23.94 -4.42
CA GLU A 573 16.13 -23.22 -3.56
C GLU A 573 14.67 -23.60 -3.86
N LEU A 574 13.78 -23.34 -2.89
CA LEU A 574 12.36 -23.62 -3.05
C LEU A 574 11.75 -22.70 -4.11
N SER A 575 11.01 -23.28 -5.05
CA SER A 575 10.31 -22.51 -6.09
C SER A 575 9.14 -21.70 -5.52
N LEU A 576 8.51 -22.17 -4.45
CA LEU A 576 7.45 -21.46 -3.72
C LEU A 576 8.07 -20.74 -2.52
N ARG A 577 7.78 -19.44 -2.37
CA ARG A 577 8.29 -18.59 -1.29
C ARG A 577 7.30 -18.39 -0.16
N TYR A 578 6.01 -18.60 -0.43
CA TYR A 578 4.92 -18.29 0.50
C TYR A 578 3.96 -19.47 0.73
N PHE A 579 3.56 -20.15 -0.35
CA PHE A 579 2.54 -21.18 -0.32
C PHE A 579 3.11 -22.54 0.08
N ASP A 580 2.54 -23.12 1.14
CA ASP A 580 2.85 -24.45 1.64
C ASP A 580 1.58 -25.17 2.12
N GLY A 581 1.74 -26.38 2.68
CA GLY A 581 0.63 -27.15 3.24
C GLY A 581 -0.17 -26.40 4.31
N PRO A 582 0.47 -25.83 5.34
CA PRO A 582 -0.18 -24.98 6.34
C PRO A 582 -0.95 -23.78 5.74
N THR A 583 -0.36 -23.05 4.81
CA THR A 583 -1.01 -21.94 4.10
C THR A 583 -2.27 -22.42 3.35
N MET A 584 -2.19 -23.56 2.66
CA MET A 584 -3.37 -24.18 2.05
C MET A 584 -4.44 -24.56 3.07
N MET A 585 -4.05 -25.00 4.28
CA MET A 585 -5.02 -25.30 5.35
C MET A 585 -5.76 -24.05 5.83
N SER A 586 -5.10 -22.89 5.90
CA SER A 586 -5.78 -21.64 6.27
C SER A 586 -6.84 -21.21 5.25
N TYR A 587 -6.62 -21.47 3.95
CA TYR A 587 -7.60 -21.08 2.91
C TYR A 587 -8.86 -21.93 2.88
N LYS A 588 -8.93 -23.03 3.63
CA LYS A 588 -10.11 -23.91 3.67
C LYS A 588 -11.23 -23.36 4.54
N PHE A 589 -10.91 -22.43 5.43
CA PHE A 589 -11.83 -21.92 6.42
C PHE A 589 -11.97 -20.40 6.28
N PRO A 590 -13.20 -19.87 6.30
CA PRO A 590 -13.42 -18.44 6.27
C PRO A 590 -12.88 -17.79 7.56
N SER A 591 -12.42 -16.55 7.45
CA SER A 591 -12.02 -15.78 8.62
C SER A 591 -13.21 -15.36 9.47
N LYS A 592 -12.96 -15.07 10.75
CA LYS A 592 -13.99 -14.56 11.67
C LYS A 592 -14.67 -13.29 11.15
N ALA A 593 -13.95 -12.45 10.40
CA ALA A 593 -14.51 -11.24 9.79
C ALA A 593 -15.52 -11.62 8.71
N SER A 594 -15.12 -12.45 7.76
CA SER A 594 -15.96 -12.97 6.68
C SER A 594 -17.21 -13.69 7.23
N GLU A 595 -17.08 -14.50 8.29
CA GLU A 595 -18.23 -15.12 8.97
C GLU A 595 -19.18 -14.09 9.58
N THR A 596 -18.63 -13.10 10.29
CA THR A 596 -19.42 -12.06 10.96
C THR A 596 -20.23 -11.29 9.95
N VAL A 597 -19.59 -10.84 8.87
CA VAL A 597 -20.22 -10.06 7.80
C VAL A 597 -21.30 -10.88 7.09
N PHE A 598 -21.01 -12.16 6.80
CA PHE A 598 -22.01 -13.07 6.24
C PHE A 598 -23.24 -13.19 7.15
N CYS A 599 -23.08 -13.17 8.48
CA CYS A 599 -24.21 -13.26 9.42
C CYS A 599 -24.94 -11.93 9.66
N LEU A 600 -24.43 -10.80 9.15
CA LEU A 600 -25.07 -9.49 9.22
C LEU A 600 -26.08 -9.23 8.08
N ARG A 601 -26.31 -10.24 7.22
CA ARG A 601 -27.20 -10.16 6.05
C ARG A 601 -28.70 -10.08 6.41
N ASP A 602 -29.51 -9.51 5.52
CA ASP A 602 -30.95 -9.23 5.74
C ASP A 602 -31.77 -10.48 6.12
N SER A 603 -31.43 -11.62 5.52
CA SER A 603 -31.96 -12.92 5.92
C SER A 603 -30.94 -13.61 6.83
N LYS A 604 -31.18 -13.65 8.14
CA LYS A 604 -30.39 -14.47 9.05
C LYS A 604 -30.43 -15.92 8.56
N SER A 605 -29.28 -16.46 8.16
CA SER A 605 -29.16 -17.89 7.87
C SER A 605 -29.47 -18.68 9.14
N GLU A 606 -30.18 -19.81 9.00
CA GLU A 606 -30.42 -20.76 10.10
C GLU A 606 -29.10 -21.14 10.79
N MET A 607 -28.02 -21.19 10.01
CA MET A 607 -26.64 -21.43 10.45
C MET A 607 -26.12 -20.36 11.41
N CYS A 608 -26.45 -19.08 11.18
CA CYS A 608 -26.09 -17.98 12.06
C CYS A 608 -26.89 -17.99 13.37
N SER A 609 -28.05 -18.66 13.40
CA SER A 609 -28.84 -18.85 14.63
C SER A 609 -28.49 -20.12 15.41
N GLU A 610 -28.04 -21.19 14.76
CA GLU A 610 -27.68 -22.47 15.40
C GLU A 610 -26.22 -22.53 15.86
N GLY A 611 -25.36 -21.69 15.28
CA GLY A 611 -23.97 -21.50 15.68
C GLY A 611 -23.03 -22.67 15.45
N ARG A 612 -23.45 -23.85 14.93
CA ARG A 612 -22.63 -25.07 14.97
C ARG A 612 -22.98 -26.20 13.96
N ASN A 613 -23.31 -25.92 12.71
CA ASN A 613 -23.46 -27.00 11.71
C ASN A 613 -22.70 -26.66 10.41
N GLU A 614 -21.69 -27.46 10.06
CA GLU A 614 -21.11 -27.50 8.71
C GLU A 614 -22.15 -28.15 7.77
N ASP A 615 -22.81 -27.36 6.92
CA ASP A 615 -23.44 -27.93 5.73
C ASP A 615 -22.47 -27.80 4.56
N HIS A 616 -21.77 -28.89 4.23
CA HIS A 616 -20.84 -28.92 3.10
C HIS A 616 -21.51 -28.82 1.72
N HIS A 617 -22.85 -28.75 1.65
CA HIS A 617 -23.62 -28.59 0.42
C HIS A 617 -24.16 -27.17 0.23
N ASP A 618 -24.13 -26.32 1.25
CA ASP A 618 -24.49 -24.91 1.12
C ASP A 618 -23.22 -24.06 0.94
N TRP A 619 -23.12 -23.37 -0.20
CA TRP A 619 -22.08 -22.36 -0.43
C TRP A 619 -22.19 -21.20 0.58
N LYS A 620 -23.36 -21.07 1.22
CA LYS A 620 -23.66 -20.11 2.28
C LYS A 620 -23.26 -20.57 3.68
N SER A 621 -22.38 -21.56 3.83
CA SER A 621 -21.94 -22.09 5.13
C SER A 621 -20.60 -21.47 5.58
N PRO A 622 -20.58 -20.48 6.49
CA PRO A 622 -19.37 -19.99 7.12
C PRO A 622 -19.34 -20.53 8.54
N VAL A 623 -18.75 -21.71 8.73
CA VAL A 623 -18.53 -22.22 10.08
C VAL A 623 -17.11 -22.76 10.21
N SER A 624 -16.24 -21.92 10.74
CA SER A 624 -14.85 -22.17 11.14
C SER A 624 -14.76 -22.72 12.57
N ALA A 625 -15.74 -23.49 13.01
CA ALA A 625 -15.69 -24.16 14.30
C ALA A 625 -15.42 -25.66 14.08
N LEU A 626 -14.13 -26.03 14.04
CA LEU A 626 -13.70 -27.40 14.30
C LEU A 626 -14.23 -27.83 15.67
N VAL A 627 -15.38 -28.48 15.71
CA VAL A 627 -15.66 -29.51 16.71
C VAL A 627 -15.37 -30.83 16.00
N MET A 628 -14.16 -31.37 16.23
CA MET A 628 -13.95 -32.79 16.01
C MET A 628 -14.87 -33.54 16.98
N ASP A 629 -16.03 -33.96 16.50
CA ASP A 629 -16.80 -35.00 17.17
C ASP A 629 -16.09 -36.33 16.89
N GLU A 630 -15.13 -36.70 17.75
CA GLU A 630 -14.39 -37.97 17.67
C GLU A 630 -15.33 -39.19 17.60
N ASN A 631 -16.60 -39.04 18.02
CA ASN A 631 -17.59 -40.12 17.98
C ASN A 631 -18.32 -40.27 16.64
N LYS A 632 -18.18 -39.34 15.68
CA LYS A 632 -18.83 -39.43 14.35
C LYS A 632 -17.92 -39.90 13.22
N ILE A 633 -16.60 -39.74 13.34
CA ILE A 633 -15.64 -40.13 12.28
C ILE A 633 -15.30 -41.63 12.34
N THR A 634 -15.47 -42.28 13.49
CA THR A 634 -14.98 -43.66 13.70
C THR A 634 -15.81 -44.75 13.01
N ASN A 635 -17.00 -44.47 12.45
CA ASN A 635 -17.90 -45.53 11.98
C ASN A 635 -18.34 -45.48 10.51
N LYS A 636 -17.83 -44.57 9.66
CA LYS A 636 -18.28 -44.52 8.24
C LYS A 636 -17.21 -44.35 7.15
N ILE A 637 -15.92 -44.16 7.47
CA ILE A 637 -14.89 -43.93 6.42
C ILE A 637 -13.76 -44.98 6.42
N PHE A 638 -13.65 -45.83 7.44
CA PHE A 638 -12.65 -46.91 7.44
C PHE A 638 -13.29 -48.27 7.13
N PRO A 639 -12.99 -48.91 5.98
CA PRO A 639 -13.17 -50.35 5.89
C PRO A 639 -12.30 -50.98 6.98
N SER A 640 -12.88 -51.84 7.81
CA SER A 640 -12.27 -52.49 8.98
C SER A 640 -11.17 -53.51 8.65
N THR A 641 -10.57 -53.42 7.47
CA THR A 641 -9.52 -54.33 6.99
C THR A 641 -8.50 -53.54 6.17
N ILE A 642 -7.30 -53.39 6.74
CA ILE A 642 -6.09 -52.97 6.02
C ILE A 642 -5.73 -54.08 5.02
N PRO A 643 -5.62 -53.81 3.71
CA PRO A 643 -5.17 -54.81 2.74
C PRO A 643 -3.73 -55.23 3.03
N ASP A 644 -3.42 -56.49 2.75
CA ASP A 644 -2.09 -57.08 2.93
C ASP A 644 -1.00 -56.26 2.20
N SER A 645 0.12 -56.03 2.88
CA SER A 645 1.21 -55.10 2.48
C SER A 645 1.84 -55.37 1.10
N ASN A 646 1.53 -56.52 0.51
CA ASN A 646 1.95 -56.93 -0.82
C ASN A 646 1.06 -56.41 -1.97
N GLN A 647 -0.04 -55.69 -1.68
CA GLN A 647 -0.93 -55.11 -2.70
C GLN A 647 -0.87 -53.58 -2.81
N LEU A 648 -0.03 -52.91 -2.00
CA LEU A 648 0.07 -51.45 -1.98
C LEU A 648 0.94 -50.90 -3.12
N SER A 649 0.45 -49.86 -3.77
CA SER A 649 1.19 -49.05 -4.74
C SER A 649 2.41 -48.37 -4.10
N SER A 650 3.34 -47.87 -4.92
CA SER A 650 4.52 -47.14 -4.41
C SER A 650 4.14 -45.89 -3.61
N ARG A 651 3.02 -45.23 -3.99
CA ARG A 651 2.44 -44.06 -3.31
C ARG A 651 1.94 -44.41 -1.90
N GLU A 652 1.21 -45.52 -1.77
CA GLU A 652 0.67 -45.98 -0.47
C GLU A 652 1.77 -46.47 0.50
N ARG A 653 2.86 -47.03 -0.03
CA ARG A 653 4.03 -47.42 0.79
C ARG A 653 4.79 -46.23 1.37
N MET A 654 4.83 -45.10 0.66
CA MET A 654 5.47 -43.88 1.15
C MET A 654 4.67 -43.26 2.30
N ILE A 655 3.35 -43.20 2.16
CA ILE A 655 2.40 -42.76 3.20
C ILE A 655 2.53 -43.64 4.45
N SER A 656 2.54 -44.97 4.29
CA SER A 656 2.70 -45.91 5.41
C SER A 656 4.01 -45.73 6.20
N LYS A 657 5.12 -45.38 5.53
CA LYS A 657 6.40 -45.09 6.19
C LYS A 657 6.36 -43.82 7.05
N TYR A 658 5.62 -42.80 6.62
CA TYR A 658 5.44 -41.56 7.38
C TYR A 658 4.66 -41.79 8.68
N PHE A 659 3.67 -42.69 8.67
CA PHE A 659 2.84 -43.01 9.84
C PHE A 659 3.43 -44.06 10.80
N THR A 660 4.46 -44.82 10.37
CA THR A 660 5.09 -45.87 11.19
C THR A 660 6.41 -45.44 11.83
N GLY A 661 6.86 -44.20 11.58
CA GLY A 661 7.97 -43.58 12.29
C GLY A 661 7.62 -43.39 13.77
N LYS A 662 8.48 -43.91 14.66
CA LYS A 662 8.34 -43.98 16.13
C LYS A 662 8.21 -42.65 16.90
N ASN A 663 7.74 -41.57 16.27
CA ASN A 663 7.49 -40.26 16.89
C ASN A 663 6.06 -39.74 16.61
N ALA A 664 5.05 -40.61 16.64
CA ALA A 664 3.66 -40.16 16.73
C ALA A 664 3.42 -39.60 18.14
N TYR A 665 3.28 -38.28 18.25
CA TYR A 665 2.94 -37.55 19.46
C TYR A 665 1.58 -38.03 19.99
N ASN A 666 1.56 -38.71 21.13
CA ASN A 666 0.34 -39.16 21.80
C ASN A 666 -0.05 -38.12 22.87
N PRO A 667 -1.16 -37.36 22.73
CA PRO A 667 -1.50 -36.28 23.65
C PRO A 667 -2.01 -36.73 25.04
N LEU A 668 -2.09 -38.04 25.33
CA LEU A 668 -2.79 -38.57 26.51
C LEU A 668 -1.91 -39.32 27.53
N ALA A 669 -0.59 -39.13 27.54
CA ALA A 669 0.24 -39.62 28.64
C ALA A 669 0.36 -38.54 29.75
N GLU A 670 -0.15 -38.86 30.93
CA GLU A 670 -0.14 -38.04 32.14
C GLU A 670 1.25 -37.42 32.42
N ARG A 671 1.30 -36.10 32.61
CA ARG A 671 2.52 -35.38 33.02
C ARG A 671 2.84 -35.70 34.48
N ASP A 672 3.78 -36.61 34.71
CA ASP A 672 4.53 -36.69 35.96
C ASP A 672 5.50 -35.49 36.04
N PRO A 673 5.39 -34.58 37.03
CA PRO A 673 6.22 -33.37 37.10
C PRO A 673 7.68 -33.61 37.50
N THR A 674 8.16 -34.86 37.62
CA THR A 674 9.48 -35.15 38.21
C THR A 674 10.55 -35.71 37.27
N LEU A 675 10.32 -35.72 35.95
CA LEU A 675 11.31 -36.23 34.98
C LEU A 675 11.70 -35.17 33.94
N LEU A 676 12.77 -34.44 34.23
CA LEU A 676 13.62 -33.78 33.22
C LEU A 676 14.76 -34.74 32.85
N PRO A 677 14.99 -35.01 31.56
CA PRO A 677 16.32 -35.35 31.08
C PRO A 677 16.87 -34.25 30.17
N ASP A 678 18.01 -33.69 30.59
CA ASP A 678 18.99 -33.03 29.74
C ASP A 678 19.41 -33.92 28.55
N THR A 679 19.84 -33.29 27.44
CA THR A 679 20.21 -33.82 26.10
C THR A 679 19.06 -33.74 25.09
N ILE A 680 19.14 -33.06 23.94
CA ILE A 680 20.20 -33.03 22.92
C ILE A 680 20.26 -31.64 22.26
N LEU A 681 21.27 -30.85 22.65
CA LEU A 681 21.89 -29.81 21.82
C LEU A 681 23.11 -30.47 21.19
N LYS A 682 23.10 -30.69 19.87
CA LYS A 682 24.26 -30.81 18.95
C LYS A 682 23.85 -31.46 17.63
N THR A 683 23.76 -30.68 16.56
CA THR A 683 24.36 -31.04 15.27
C THR A 683 24.84 -29.76 14.57
N LYS A 684 26.03 -29.88 13.98
CA LYS A 684 26.85 -28.84 13.33
C LYS A 684 26.51 -28.78 11.82
N PRO A 685 26.95 -27.73 11.09
CA PRO A 685 26.52 -27.42 9.73
C PRO A 685 27.15 -28.36 8.70
N MET A 686 26.47 -28.59 7.58
CA MET A 686 27.06 -29.18 6.38
C MET A 686 27.12 -28.12 5.28
N HIS A 687 28.32 -28.06 4.68
CA HIS A 687 28.77 -27.23 3.57
C HIS A 687 27.99 -27.45 2.28
#